data_AF-A0AAV7PCX2-F1
#
_entry.id   AF-A0AAV7PCX2-F1
#
_cell.length_a   1.000
_cell.length_b   1.000
_cell.length_c   1.000
_cell.angle_alpha   90.00
_cell.angle_beta   90.00
_cell.angle_gamma   90.00
#
_symmetry.space_group_name_H-M   'P 1'
#
loop_
_entity.id
_entity.type
_entity.pdbx_description
1 polymer ?
#
loop_
_entity_poly.entity_id
_entity_poly.type
_entity_poly.pdbx_seq_one_letter_code
_entity_poly.pdbx_strand_id
1 'polypeptide(L)'
;MGGIKGYIEINSLQKTAVQNLTSTCEGVISVSLHEFPVMYGHYSEPCGQANIGDQLYTFTFNKSEYPSGAFNVSGLFGAITDMDDLSLVVKMCNSQACGNLQKQGVTVRTWQAKFYNSVLGEAYFRQQGGNTSLTVLTDLVTARAEESSALNVSMYLATTCNLYESTANFSVGVLKVGILPTAIKSGLRVPNITVQQYASLRFKDRWVCAELHLLEPKSVNAIIDMNGVKGLFKFTQVSPFDPTQISVDLRNASGLEKYYHVHKFPVPQRRDPSENLCDQNSTGDHWNPFNANVSAASYPKGPGATHDLYEIGDLSGKHGPLEGMNRSSSAFQDWNLPLFGRNSIVGRSIVIHKVDNARLACGSIGYGGEVITGIAVFRTMVVGRVIFRQLKSNPYSDLSIYIDLSYSNASALLTYNHNWYVLEFPISTETDADMKACSSTEGHFNPTRIEVNVNYSLHCQPQSPFLCEVGDFAGKHKPLNLTSYARSVHAKAFFTDTTSALSGFASFLGKSLVIYGAGQALTRNACANITLLRPSVGKTGQWFGSKQVEGEFNVSQPVELDPTAISTSFTKLRSICGGYHVHLLPITQNTPEACADILIKGHFNPFLINMTLSPSPGTGTVDKYEVGDISGKYGTLAGKDAHFEQYLDSNLPLSGPYSILRRSLVIHYINGSR
;
A
#
# COMPACT_ATOMS: atom_id res chain seq x y z
N MET A 1 -7.18 6.57 21.93
CA MET A 1 -7.86 7.58 21.09
C MET A 1 -8.46 8.65 21.98
N GLY A 2 -8.75 9.85 21.47
CA GLY A 2 -9.34 10.92 22.29
C GLY A 2 -8.55 11.22 23.58
N GLY A 3 -7.22 11.13 23.57
CA GLY A 3 -6.38 11.35 24.76
C GLY A 3 -6.38 10.22 25.80
N ILE A 4 -7.23 9.20 25.67
CA ILE A 4 -7.24 8.02 26.55
C ILE A 4 -6.28 6.95 26.01
N LYS A 5 -5.44 6.42 26.89
CA LYS A 5 -4.45 5.36 26.61
C LYS A 5 -4.50 4.27 27.66
N GLY A 6 -3.99 3.10 27.33
CA GLY A 6 -3.88 1.97 28.25
C GLY A 6 -4.63 0.74 27.77
N TYR A 7 -4.97 -0.13 28.70
CA TYR A 7 -5.71 -1.36 28.43
C TYR A 7 -6.76 -1.64 29.52
N ILE A 8 -7.72 -2.48 29.15
CA ILE A 8 -8.60 -3.18 30.08
C ILE A 8 -8.42 -4.66 29.82
N GLU A 9 -8.11 -5.41 30.87
CA GLU A 9 -7.99 -6.86 30.84
C GLU A 9 -9.19 -7.47 31.54
N ILE A 10 -9.85 -8.44 30.91
CA ILE A 10 -11.06 -9.08 31.45
C ILE A 10 -10.75 -10.55 31.69
N ASN A 11 -10.85 -11.00 32.94
CA ASN A 11 -10.64 -12.38 33.34
C ASN A 11 -11.97 -13.14 33.35
N SER A 12 -12.13 -14.07 32.40
CA SER A 12 -13.37 -14.86 32.25
C SER A 12 -13.59 -15.88 33.35
N LEU A 13 -12.53 -16.38 34.00
CA LEU A 13 -12.62 -17.36 35.08
C LEU A 13 -13.03 -16.71 36.39
N GLN A 14 -12.39 -15.58 36.73
CA GLN A 14 -12.66 -14.83 37.95
C GLN A 14 -13.84 -13.87 37.81
N LYS A 15 -14.30 -13.62 36.58
CA LYS A 15 -15.34 -12.64 36.24
C LYS A 15 -15.02 -11.23 36.76
N THR A 16 -13.75 -10.87 36.67
CA THR A 16 -13.19 -9.60 37.09
C THR A 16 -12.53 -8.89 35.91
N ALA A 17 -12.38 -7.58 36.02
CA ALA A 17 -11.60 -6.78 35.09
C ALA A 17 -10.56 -5.94 35.82
N VAL A 18 -9.43 -5.70 35.14
CA VAL A 18 -8.35 -4.83 35.58
C VAL A 18 -8.18 -3.74 34.52
N GLN A 19 -7.92 -2.52 34.95
CA GLN A 19 -7.70 -1.38 34.06
C GLN A 19 -6.33 -0.78 34.34
N ASN A 20 -5.66 -0.33 33.29
CA ASN A 20 -4.49 0.53 33.38
C ASN A 20 -4.65 1.67 32.39
N LEU A 21 -5.63 2.55 32.66
CA LEU A 21 -5.99 3.65 31.79
C LEU A 21 -5.36 4.95 32.27
N THR A 22 -4.70 5.66 31.36
CA THR A 22 -4.17 7.01 31.57
C THR A 22 -4.98 8.00 30.75
N SER A 23 -5.34 9.12 31.37
CA SER A 23 -6.10 10.24 30.79
C SER A 23 -5.77 11.51 31.56
N THR A 24 -6.06 12.68 30.98
CA THR A 24 -5.77 14.00 31.55
C THR A 24 -6.78 14.46 32.61
N CYS A 25 -7.83 13.68 32.87
CA CYS A 25 -8.84 13.98 33.87
C CYS A 25 -9.00 12.83 34.87
N GLU A 26 -9.68 13.09 35.99
CA GLU A 26 -10.08 12.07 36.98
C GLU A 26 -11.61 12.00 37.05
N GLY A 27 -12.16 10.81 37.26
CA GLY A 27 -13.60 10.63 37.40
C GLY A 27 -14.10 9.23 37.11
N VAL A 28 -15.43 9.12 36.99
CA VAL A 28 -16.12 7.88 36.64
C VAL A 28 -15.81 7.53 35.19
N ILE A 29 -15.36 6.29 34.98
CA ILE A 29 -15.12 5.72 33.67
C ILE A 29 -16.34 4.90 33.29
N SER A 30 -16.89 5.17 32.10
CA SER A 30 -17.91 4.30 31.48
C SER A 30 -17.25 3.46 30.42
N VAL A 31 -17.47 2.15 30.51
CA VAL A 31 -17.02 1.20 29.51
C VAL A 31 -18.23 0.56 28.87
N SER A 32 -18.25 0.49 27.55
CA SER A 32 -19.28 -0.18 26.78
C SER A 32 -18.69 -1.16 25.78
N LEU A 33 -19.38 -2.28 25.56
CA LEU A 33 -19.05 -3.23 24.50
C LEU A 33 -19.98 -3.00 23.31
N HIS A 34 -19.44 -3.12 22.11
CA HIS A 34 -20.12 -2.84 20.85
C HIS A 34 -19.97 -3.98 19.85
N GLU A 35 -20.95 -4.11 18.96
CA GLU A 35 -21.15 -5.25 18.05
C GLU A 35 -19.98 -5.58 17.13
N PHE A 36 -19.28 -4.56 16.63
CA PHE A 36 -18.26 -4.71 15.59
C PHE A 36 -16.88 -4.26 16.06
N PRO A 37 -15.81 -4.91 15.56
CA PRO A 37 -14.46 -4.50 15.88
C PRO A 37 -14.09 -3.23 15.10
N VAL A 38 -13.26 -2.41 15.73
CA VAL A 38 -12.62 -1.23 15.15
C VAL A 38 -11.72 -1.63 13.99
N MET A 39 -11.85 -0.94 12.85
CA MET A 39 -10.88 -0.97 11.76
C MET A 39 -9.91 0.21 11.91
N TYR A 40 -8.63 -0.09 12.19
CA TYR A 40 -7.66 0.93 12.60
C TYR A 40 -7.16 1.79 11.44
N GLY A 41 -7.41 3.11 11.50
CA GLY A 41 -7.01 4.08 10.47
C GLY A 41 -7.88 4.12 9.20
N HIS A 42 -9.01 3.41 9.20
CA HIS A 42 -9.95 3.39 8.07
C HIS A 42 -10.96 4.53 8.12
N TYR A 43 -11.30 5.03 9.31
CA TYR A 43 -12.33 6.07 9.53
C TYR A 43 -11.79 7.21 10.38
N SER A 44 -12.31 8.42 10.19
CA SER A 44 -11.98 9.59 11.02
C SER A 44 -12.54 9.47 12.45
N GLU A 45 -13.67 8.79 12.60
CA GLU A 45 -14.31 8.51 13.90
C GLU A 45 -14.44 7.00 14.14
N PRO A 46 -13.32 6.30 14.40
CA PRO A 46 -13.30 4.83 14.49
C PRO A 46 -14.19 4.28 15.61
N CYS A 47 -14.47 5.07 16.66
CA CYS A 47 -15.31 4.68 17.79
C CYS A 47 -16.79 5.07 17.65
N GLY A 48 -17.16 5.71 16.54
CA GLY A 48 -18.55 6.11 16.30
C GLY A 48 -19.45 4.89 16.09
N GLN A 49 -20.69 4.96 16.58
CA GLN A 49 -21.68 3.86 16.48
C GLN A 49 -21.90 3.37 15.05
N ALA A 50 -21.78 4.26 14.04
CA ALA A 50 -21.84 3.87 12.62
C ALA A 50 -20.75 2.87 12.20
N ASN A 51 -19.61 2.84 12.90
CA ASN A 51 -18.46 2.00 12.60
C ASN A 51 -18.37 0.75 13.47
N ILE A 52 -18.75 0.85 14.74
CA ILE A 52 -18.64 -0.24 15.73
C ILE A 52 -19.99 -0.87 16.13
N GLY A 53 -21.11 -0.35 15.64
CA GLY A 53 -22.45 -0.88 15.91
C GLY A 53 -23.00 -0.52 17.28
N ASP A 54 -24.14 -1.12 17.61
CA ASP A 54 -24.91 -0.80 18.80
C ASP A 54 -24.18 -1.19 20.09
N GLN A 55 -24.50 -0.49 21.17
CA GLN A 55 -24.00 -0.82 22.50
C GLN A 55 -24.71 -2.07 23.03
N LEU A 56 -23.93 -3.12 23.32
CA LEU A 56 -24.42 -4.40 23.83
C LEU A 56 -24.50 -4.44 25.36
N TYR A 57 -23.51 -3.85 26.02
CA TYR A 57 -23.42 -3.85 27.48
C TYR A 57 -22.62 -2.63 27.94
N THR A 58 -22.89 -2.15 29.16
CA THR A 58 -22.08 -1.11 29.78
C THR A 58 -21.92 -1.34 31.26
N PHE A 59 -20.77 -0.94 31.78
CA PHE A 59 -20.48 -0.87 33.20
C PHE A 59 -19.67 0.40 33.49
N THR A 60 -19.76 0.87 34.73
CA THR A 60 -19.03 2.05 35.21
C THR A 60 -18.20 1.70 36.42
N PHE A 61 -17.08 2.38 36.59
CA PHE A 61 -16.27 2.28 37.79
C PHE A 61 -15.54 3.59 38.05
N ASN A 62 -15.16 3.82 39.31
CA ASN A 62 -14.36 4.96 39.70
C ASN A 62 -12.87 4.58 39.71
N LYS A 63 -12.05 5.32 38.98
CA LYS A 63 -10.61 5.03 38.88
C LYS A 63 -9.91 5.11 40.25
N SER A 64 -10.35 5.99 41.15
CA SER A 64 -9.75 6.14 42.48
C SER A 64 -10.02 4.96 43.41
N GLU A 65 -11.10 4.22 43.20
CA GLU A 65 -11.44 3.02 43.98
C GLU A 65 -10.64 1.80 43.53
N TYR A 66 -10.21 1.77 42.26
CA TYR A 66 -9.51 0.64 41.64
C TYR A 66 -8.29 1.12 40.82
N PRO A 67 -7.27 1.72 41.47
CA PRO A 67 -6.08 2.22 40.77
C PRO A 67 -5.26 1.10 40.10
N SER A 68 -5.34 -0.12 40.63
CA SER A 68 -4.77 -1.36 40.05
C SER A 68 -5.46 -2.63 40.57
N GLY A 69 -6.60 -2.49 41.26
CA GLY A 69 -7.37 -3.59 41.80
C GLY A 69 -8.35 -4.17 40.78
N ALA A 70 -8.58 -5.47 40.85
CA ALA A 70 -9.60 -6.13 40.05
C ALA A 70 -11.01 -5.75 40.54
N PHE A 71 -11.90 -5.36 39.63
CA PHE A 71 -13.30 -5.06 39.95
C PHE A 71 -14.24 -6.08 39.31
N ASN A 72 -15.41 -6.26 39.91
CA ASN A 72 -16.37 -7.29 39.51
C ASN A 72 -17.10 -6.88 38.22
N VAL A 73 -17.07 -7.76 37.21
CA VAL A 73 -17.80 -7.61 35.95
C VAL A 73 -18.64 -8.86 35.66
N SER A 74 -19.10 -9.57 36.69
CA SER A 74 -19.90 -10.79 36.53
C SER A 74 -21.18 -10.59 35.70
N GLY A 75 -21.78 -9.40 35.76
CA GLY A 75 -22.92 -9.03 34.91
C GLY A 75 -22.60 -9.05 33.42
N LEU A 76 -21.37 -8.73 33.02
CA LEU A 76 -20.92 -8.79 31.62
C LEU A 76 -21.03 -10.22 31.08
N PHE A 77 -20.59 -11.21 31.85
CA PHE A 77 -20.64 -12.63 31.47
C PHE A 77 -22.06 -13.22 31.52
N GLY A 78 -22.99 -12.56 32.20
CA GLY A 78 -24.42 -12.88 32.14
C GLY A 78 -25.10 -12.34 30.88
N ALA A 79 -24.63 -11.19 30.38
CA ALA A 79 -25.18 -10.55 29.19
C ALA A 79 -24.53 -11.03 27.88
N ILE A 80 -23.22 -11.28 27.90
CA ILE A 80 -22.42 -11.58 26.72
C ILE A 80 -21.60 -12.85 27.00
N THR A 81 -21.92 -13.91 26.26
CA THR A 81 -21.29 -15.24 26.43
C THR A 81 -19.97 -15.38 25.67
N ASP A 82 -19.81 -14.63 24.58
CA ASP A 82 -18.60 -14.59 23.76
C ASP A 82 -18.28 -13.13 23.45
N MET A 83 -17.02 -12.72 23.60
CA MET A 83 -16.58 -11.35 23.38
C MET A 83 -15.64 -11.21 22.18
N ASP A 84 -15.44 -12.30 21.43
CA ASP A 84 -14.60 -12.33 20.25
C ASP A 84 -15.08 -11.30 19.21
N ASP A 85 -14.13 -10.55 18.66
CA ASP A 85 -14.34 -9.53 17.63
C ASP A 85 -15.34 -8.42 18.00
N LEU A 86 -15.63 -8.23 19.28
CA LEU A 86 -16.30 -7.02 19.76
C LEU A 86 -15.28 -5.89 19.93
N SER A 87 -15.78 -4.66 19.91
CA SER A 87 -15.00 -3.52 20.39
C SER A 87 -15.45 -3.09 21.78
N LEU A 88 -14.51 -2.52 22.51
CA LEU A 88 -14.73 -1.88 23.79
C LEU A 88 -14.54 -0.38 23.59
N VAL A 89 -15.49 0.42 24.07
CA VAL A 89 -15.40 1.88 24.12
C VAL A 89 -15.25 2.32 25.57
N VAL A 90 -14.25 3.15 25.83
CA VAL A 90 -14.04 3.84 27.10
C VAL A 90 -14.46 5.29 26.92
N LYS A 91 -15.43 5.75 27.71
CA LYS A 91 -15.86 7.14 27.79
C LYS A 91 -15.45 7.74 29.13
N MET A 92 -14.81 8.90 29.06
CA MET A 92 -14.29 9.61 30.22
C MET A 92 -14.13 11.10 29.88
N CYS A 93 -14.75 11.98 30.68
CA CYS A 93 -14.62 13.44 30.55
C CYS A 93 -14.83 13.97 29.12
N ASN A 94 -15.94 13.61 28.48
CA ASN A 94 -16.30 13.95 27.10
C ASN A 94 -15.35 13.42 26.02
N SER A 95 -14.35 12.62 26.40
CA SER A 95 -13.46 11.91 25.48
C SER A 95 -13.86 10.46 25.35
N GLN A 96 -13.59 9.87 24.19
CA GLN A 96 -13.82 8.46 23.95
C GLN A 96 -12.61 7.79 23.28
N ALA A 97 -12.35 6.55 23.67
CA ALA A 97 -11.43 5.66 22.99
C ALA A 97 -12.08 4.31 22.75
N CYS A 98 -11.62 3.61 21.72
CA CYS A 98 -12.06 2.26 21.45
C CYS A 98 -10.89 1.34 21.13
N GLY A 99 -11.08 0.06 21.40
CA GLY A 99 -10.14 -1.01 21.07
C GLY A 99 -10.85 -2.34 20.89
N ASN A 100 -10.21 -3.26 20.17
CA ASN A 100 -10.76 -4.58 19.92
C ASN A 100 -10.49 -5.51 21.10
N LEU A 101 -11.48 -6.31 21.48
CA LEU A 101 -11.31 -7.39 22.45
C LEU A 101 -10.62 -8.57 21.76
N GLN A 102 -9.45 -8.93 22.26
CA GLN A 102 -8.65 -10.03 21.72
C GLN A 102 -8.31 -11.01 22.83
N LYS A 103 -8.51 -12.31 22.57
CA LYS A 103 -8.04 -13.37 23.47
C LYS A 103 -6.51 -13.42 23.46
N GLN A 104 -5.92 -13.40 24.65
CA GLN A 104 -4.47 -13.45 24.80
C GLN A 104 -3.92 -14.79 24.29
N GLY A 105 -2.84 -14.74 23.50
CA GLY A 105 -2.16 -15.94 22.99
C GLY A 105 -2.87 -16.66 21.84
N VAL A 106 -3.96 -16.10 21.29
CA VAL A 106 -4.73 -16.72 20.21
C VAL A 106 -4.53 -15.98 18.88
N THR A 107 -4.21 -16.73 17.83
CA THR A 107 -4.11 -16.20 16.46
C THR A 107 -5.48 -16.16 15.80
N VAL A 108 -5.81 -15.11 15.07
CA VAL A 108 -7.08 -15.00 14.31
C VAL A 108 -6.80 -15.19 12.82
N ARG A 109 -7.54 -16.11 12.18
CA ARG A 109 -7.59 -16.22 10.71
C ARG A 109 -8.75 -15.41 10.18
N THR A 110 -8.51 -14.60 9.16
CA THR A 110 -9.53 -13.76 8.53
C THR A 110 -9.65 -14.14 7.06
N TRP A 111 -10.86 -14.36 6.57
CA TRP A 111 -11.17 -14.44 5.14
C TRP A 111 -12.00 -13.24 4.73
N GLN A 112 -11.89 -12.83 3.47
CA GLN A 112 -12.66 -11.76 2.88
C GLN A 112 -13.46 -12.28 1.68
N ALA A 113 -14.71 -11.86 1.57
CA ALA A 113 -15.52 -11.97 0.38
C ALA A 113 -16.00 -10.58 -0.06
N LYS A 114 -15.99 -10.33 -1.37
CA LYS A 114 -16.47 -9.07 -1.96
C LYS A 114 -17.64 -9.36 -2.90
N PHE A 115 -18.78 -8.70 -2.67
CA PHE A 115 -20.00 -8.85 -3.45
C PHE A 115 -20.19 -7.65 -4.39
N TYR A 116 -20.51 -7.93 -5.64
CA TYR A 116 -20.49 -6.94 -6.74
C TYR A 116 -21.77 -6.89 -7.58
N ASN A 117 -22.81 -7.63 -7.20
CA ASN A 117 -24.02 -7.80 -8.02
C ASN A 117 -25.24 -7.23 -7.28
N SER A 118 -26.35 -7.99 -7.17
CA SER A 118 -27.59 -7.51 -6.52
C SER A 118 -27.42 -7.11 -5.05
N VAL A 119 -26.39 -7.64 -4.39
CA VAL A 119 -25.90 -7.20 -3.08
C VAL A 119 -24.44 -6.78 -3.27
N LEU A 120 -24.09 -5.65 -2.67
CA LEU A 120 -22.81 -4.96 -2.84
C LEU A 120 -22.13 -4.77 -1.48
N GLY A 121 -20.82 -4.89 -1.45
CA GLY A 121 -19.99 -4.62 -0.27
C GLY A 121 -19.06 -5.76 0.11
N GLU A 122 -18.57 -5.71 1.34
CA GLU A 122 -17.56 -6.66 1.84
C GLU A 122 -18.11 -7.47 3.03
N ALA A 123 -17.62 -8.71 3.14
CA ALA A 123 -17.81 -9.56 4.29
C ALA A 123 -16.47 -10.12 4.76
N TYR A 124 -16.25 -10.10 6.07
CA TYR A 124 -15.10 -10.68 6.75
C TYR A 124 -15.56 -11.87 7.60
N PHE A 125 -14.84 -12.96 7.49
CA PHE A 125 -15.10 -14.20 8.23
C PHE A 125 -13.88 -14.42 9.12
N ARG A 126 -14.06 -14.48 10.43
CA ARG A 126 -12.96 -14.47 11.41
C ARG A 126 -13.09 -15.66 12.33
N GLN A 127 -12.03 -16.46 12.40
CA GLN A 127 -11.96 -17.66 13.24
C GLN A 127 -10.71 -17.59 14.11
N GLN A 128 -10.91 -17.75 15.42
CA GLN A 128 -9.82 -17.76 16.39
C GLN A 128 -9.18 -19.15 16.49
N GLY A 129 -7.86 -19.20 16.65
CA GLY A 129 -7.09 -20.43 16.77
C GLY A 129 -7.52 -21.27 17.96
N GLY A 130 -7.86 -22.55 17.72
CA GLY A 130 -8.37 -23.47 18.74
C GLY A 130 -9.88 -23.34 19.02
N ASN A 131 -10.57 -22.37 18.42
CA ASN A 131 -12.02 -22.23 18.47
C ASN A 131 -12.65 -22.73 17.15
N THR A 132 -13.83 -23.33 17.23
CA THR A 132 -14.65 -23.72 16.06
C THR A 132 -15.70 -22.67 15.70
N SER A 133 -15.86 -21.61 16.49
CA SER A 133 -16.78 -20.52 16.17
C SER A 133 -16.21 -19.59 15.11
N LEU A 134 -17.09 -19.15 14.22
CA LEU A 134 -16.82 -18.20 13.15
C LEU A 134 -17.61 -16.93 13.40
N THR A 135 -16.93 -15.80 13.44
CA THR A 135 -17.56 -14.48 13.39
C THR A 135 -17.67 -14.05 11.94
N VAL A 136 -18.86 -13.66 11.50
CA VAL A 136 -19.10 -13.03 10.20
C VAL A 136 -19.42 -11.57 10.43
N LEU A 137 -18.72 -10.67 9.74
CA LEU A 137 -18.89 -9.22 9.80
C LEU A 137 -19.13 -8.73 8.39
N THR A 138 -20.23 -8.04 8.15
CA THR A 138 -20.59 -7.59 6.80
C THR A 138 -20.95 -6.13 6.78
N ASP A 139 -20.69 -5.45 5.66
CA ASP A 139 -21.13 -4.08 5.40
C ASP A 139 -21.77 -4.04 4.01
N LEU A 140 -23.05 -4.42 3.96
CA LEU A 140 -23.74 -4.77 2.70
C LEU A 140 -24.89 -3.81 2.41
N VAL A 141 -25.11 -3.59 1.12
CA VAL A 141 -26.19 -2.76 0.57
C VAL A 141 -26.79 -3.42 -0.67
N THR A 142 -28.08 -3.18 -0.93
CA THR A 142 -28.70 -3.57 -2.20
C THR A 142 -28.17 -2.73 -3.36
N ALA A 143 -28.12 -3.31 -4.56
CA ALA A 143 -27.74 -2.57 -5.78
C ALA A 143 -28.87 -1.73 -6.39
N ARG A 144 -30.10 -1.81 -5.85
CA ARG A 144 -31.29 -1.15 -6.39
C ARG A 144 -32.10 -0.46 -5.31
N ALA A 145 -32.71 0.67 -5.69
CA ALA A 145 -33.52 1.53 -4.82
C ALA A 145 -34.98 1.09 -4.67
N GLU A 146 -35.33 -0.14 -5.10
CA GLU A 146 -36.69 -0.65 -5.03
C GLU A 146 -37.17 -0.91 -3.57
N GLU A 147 -36.24 -0.97 -2.62
CA GLU A 147 -36.52 -1.33 -1.24
C GLU A 147 -36.76 -0.11 -0.36
N SER A 148 -37.83 -0.16 0.44
CA SER A 148 -38.20 0.90 1.38
C SER A 148 -37.55 0.74 2.76
N SER A 149 -36.92 -0.40 3.04
CA SER A 149 -36.32 -0.72 4.35
C SER A 149 -35.23 -1.78 4.23
N ALA A 150 -34.38 -1.87 5.26
CA ALA A 150 -33.34 -2.89 5.36
C ALA A 150 -33.90 -4.31 5.24
N LEU A 151 -33.15 -5.19 4.59
CA LEU A 151 -33.57 -6.55 4.27
C LEU A 151 -32.85 -7.59 5.12
N ASN A 152 -33.57 -8.67 5.44
CA ASN A 152 -33.01 -9.87 6.05
C ASN A 152 -32.61 -10.86 4.96
N VAL A 153 -31.32 -11.19 4.88
CA VAL A 153 -30.76 -12.05 3.83
C VAL A 153 -30.07 -13.24 4.47
N SER A 154 -30.45 -14.45 4.05
CA SER A 154 -29.83 -15.68 4.56
C SER A 154 -28.47 -15.90 3.91
N MET A 155 -27.43 -16.15 4.71
CA MET A 155 -26.08 -16.46 4.27
C MET A 155 -25.76 -17.94 4.46
N TYR A 156 -24.98 -18.48 3.54
CA TYR A 156 -24.53 -19.86 3.49
C TYR A 156 -23.05 -19.92 3.13
N LEU A 157 -22.34 -20.92 3.64
CA LEU A 157 -21.03 -21.32 3.15
C LEU A 157 -21.18 -22.51 2.20
N ALA A 158 -20.50 -22.45 1.06
CA ALA A 158 -20.62 -23.42 -0.01
C ALA A 158 -19.26 -23.78 -0.62
N THR A 159 -19.14 -24.99 -1.14
CA THR A 159 -17.95 -25.46 -1.87
C THR A 159 -17.93 -24.97 -3.32
N THR A 160 -19.08 -24.60 -3.88
CA THR A 160 -19.19 -24.06 -5.24
C THR A 160 -20.15 -22.88 -5.27
N CYS A 161 -20.00 -22.05 -6.31
CA CYS A 161 -20.90 -20.94 -6.58
C CYS A 161 -22.17 -21.37 -7.36
N ASN A 162 -22.33 -22.66 -7.69
CA ASN A 162 -23.51 -23.20 -8.36
C ASN A 162 -24.56 -23.66 -7.34
N LEU A 163 -25.53 -22.79 -7.09
CA LEU A 163 -26.45 -22.90 -5.96
C LEU A 163 -27.77 -23.60 -6.31
N TYR A 164 -27.91 -24.10 -7.55
CA TYR A 164 -29.03 -24.95 -7.97
C TYR A 164 -28.82 -26.43 -7.62
N GLU A 165 -27.59 -26.87 -7.36
CA GLU A 165 -27.23 -28.30 -7.25
C GLU A 165 -26.54 -28.70 -5.93
N SER A 166 -26.30 -27.77 -5.00
CA SER A 166 -25.45 -28.05 -3.83
C SER A 166 -26.19 -28.73 -2.67
N THR A 167 -25.86 -30.01 -2.42
CA THR A 167 -26.22 -30.77 -1.21
C THR A 167 -25.32 -30.46 0.02
N ALA A 168 -24.40 -29.49 -0.07
CA ALA A 168 -23.42 -29.17 0.97
C ALA A 168 -23.36 -27.66 1.30
N ASN A 169 -24.52 -26.99 1.34
CA ASN A 169 -24.60 -25.61 1.83
C ASN A 169 -24.77 -25.59 3.35
N PHE A 170 -23.83 -24.97 4.06
CA PHE A 170 -23.91 -24.78 5.50
C PHE A 170 -24.56 -23.43 5.80
N SER A 171 -25.74 -23.45 6.43
CA SER A 171 -26.41 -22.21 6.84
C SER A 171 -25.56 -21.48 7.89
N VAL A 172 -25.27 -20.21 7.61
CA VAL A 172 -24.56 -19.31 8.53
C VAL A 172 -25.57 -18.57 9.40
N GLY A 173 -26.68 -18.13 8.81
CA GLY A 173 -27.72 -17.37 9.50
C GLY A 173 -28.28 -16.25 8.63
N VAL A 174 -28.94 -15.28 9.28
CA VAL A 174 -29.61 -14.16 8.61
C VAL A 174 -28.87 -12.86 8.94
N LEU A 175 -28.45 -12.13 7.91
CA LEU A 175 -27.80 -10.83 8.01
C LEU A 175 -28.76 -9.72 7.60
N LYS A 176 -28.54 -8.51 8.14
CA LYS A 176 -29.17 -7.29 7.65
C LYS A 176 -28.38 -6.72 6.49
N VAL A 177 -29.08 -6.34 5.42
CA VAL A 177 -28.52 -5.67 4.24
C VAL A 177 -29.20 -4.31 4.10
N GLY A 178 -28.40 -3.27 3.93
CA GLY A 178 -28.86 -1.89 3.76
C GLY A 178 -29.51 -1.64 2.41
N ILE A 179 -30.08 -0.45 2.26
CA ILE A 179 -30.69 0.05 1.00
C ILE A 179 -29.86 1.20 0.46
N LEU A 180 -29.86 1.41 -0.86
CA LEU A 180 -29.09 2.50 -1.46
C LEU A 180 -29.40 3.87 -0.82
N PRO A 181 -28.38 4.71 -0.55
CA PRO A 181 -26.93 4.44 -0.63
C PRO A 181 -26.32 3.84 0.64
N THR A 182 -27.11 3.62 1.67
CA THR A 182 -26.63 3.32 3.02
C THR A 182 -26.44 1.83 3.22
N ALA A 183 -25.19 1.39 3.22
CA ALA A 183 -24.83 0.06 3.69
C ALA A 183 -25.13 -0.10 5.19
N ILE A 184 -25.46 -1.33 5.59
CA ILE A 184 -25.71 -1.68 6.98
C ILE A 184 -24.66 -2.69 7.42
N LYS A 185 -24.01 -2.39 8.55
CA LYS A 185 -23.16 -3.36 9.23
C LYS A 185 -24.02 -4.43 9.89
N SER A 186 -23.65 -5.69 9.71
CA SER A 186 -24.33 -6.83 10.31
C SER A 186 -23.32 -7.89 10.73
N GLY A 187 -23.65 -8.64 11.79
CA GLY A 187 -22.75 -9.60 12.40
C GLY A 187 -23.46 -10.90 12.74
N LEU A 188 -22.77 -12.02 12.59
CA LEU A 188 -23.22 -13.34 13.04
C LEU A 188 -22.09 -14.06 13.75
N ARG A 189 -22.47 -14.90 14.72
CA ARG A 189 -21.56 -15.87 15.34
C ARG A 189 -22.11 -17.25 15.13
N VAL A 190 -21.28 -18.11 14.55
CA VAL A 190 -21.69 -19.45 14.14
C VAL A 190 -20.76 -20.46 14.80
N PRO A 191 -21.24 -21.23 15.80
CA PRO A 191 -20.42 -22.25 16.44
C PRO A 191 -20.23 -23.46 15.51
N ASN A 192 -19.11 -24.18 15.67
CA ASN A 192 -18.87 -25.48 15.03
C ASN A 192 -18.97 -25.46 13.50
N ILE A 193 -18.47 -24.40 12.84
CA ILE A 193 -18.50 -24.29 11.38
C ILE A 193 -17.10 -24.27 10.78
N THR A 194 -16.95 -24.95 9.64
CA THR A 194 -15.73 -24.90 8.83
C THR A 194 -15.94 -23.95 7.66
N VAL A 195 -15.00 -23.03 7.48
CA VAL A 195 -15.00 -22.09 6.35
C VAL A 195 -14.86 -22.87 5.05
N GLN A 196 -15.76 -22.60 4.09
CA GLN A 196 -15.74 -23.19 2.74
C GLN A 196 -15.11 -22.22 1.73
N GLN A 197 -15.10 -22.60 0.44
CA GLN A 197 -14.51 -21.76 -0.61
C GLN A 197 -15.37 -20.54 -1.00
N TYR A 198 -16.68 -20.59 -0.81
CA TYR A 198 -17.60 -19.52 -1.21
C TYR A 198 -18.56 -19.12 -0.10
N ALA A 199 -18.88 -17.83 -0.05
CA ALA A 199 -20.00 -17.29 0.70
C ALA A 199 -21.15 -16.98 -0.25
N SER A 200 -22.35 -17.43 0.08
CA SER A 200 -23.56 -17.27 -0.73
C SER A 200 -24.68 -16.61 0.07
N LEU A 201 -25.42 -15.73 -0.59
CA LEU A 201 -26.54 -14.98 -0.06
C LEU A 201 -27.80 -15.37 -0.83
N ARG A 202 -28.87 -15.74 -0.13
CA ARG A 202 -30.20 -15.92 -0.71
C ARG A 202 -30.94 -14.59 -0.65
N PHE A 203 -30.92 -13.86 -1.76
CA PHE A 203 -31.53 -12.55 -1.90
C PHE A 203 -32.78 -12.65 -2.78
N LYS A 204 -33.96 -12.52 -2.17
CA LYS A 204 -35.25 -12.87 -2.81
C LYS A 204 -35.17 -14.28 -3.40
N ASP A 205 -35.53 -14.45 -4.67
CA ASP A 205 -35.46 -15.74 -5.38
C ASP A 205 -34.11 -16.02 -6.05
N ARG A 206 -33.11 -15.15 -5.84
CA ARG A 206 -31.80 -15.24 -6.48
C ARG A 206 -30.71 -15.57 -5.47
N TRP A 207 -29.65 -16.16 -6.00
CA TRP A 207 -28.43 -16.40 -5.28
C TRP A 207 -27.37 -15.40 -5.70
N VAL A 208 -26.69 -14.81 -4.71
CA VAL A 208 -25.49 -13.99 -4.90
C VAL A 208 -24.35 -14.71 -4.22
N CYS A 209 -23.20 -14.82 -4.86
CA CYS A 209 -22.08 -15.60 -4.33
C CYS A 209 -20.76 -14.86 -4.56
N ALA A 210 -19.83 -15.06 -3.63
CA ALA A 210 -18.48 -14.51 -3.66
C ALA A 210 -17.49 -15.54 -3.12
N GLU A 211 -16.30 -15.59 -3.71
CA GLU A 211 -15.21 -16.43 -3.24
C GLU A 211 -14.63 -15.90 -1.92
N LEU A 212 -14.26 -16.82 -1.03
CA LEU A 212 -13.63 -16.53 0.25
C LEU A 212 -12.11 -16.61 0.11
N HIS A 213 -11.47 -15.45 0.15
CA HIS A 213 -10.02 -15.36 0.10
C HIS A 213 -9.46 -15.23 1.50
N LEU A 214 -8.49 -16.10 1.85
CA LEU A 214 -7.71 -15.94 3.06
C LEU A 214 -6.97 -14.59 3.00
N LEU A 215 -7.19 -13.75 4.00
CA LEU A 215 -6.55 -12.46 4.12
C LEU A 215 -5.20 -12.65 4.82
N GLU A 216 -4.17 -12.85 4.02
CA GLU A 216 -2.80 -12.99 4.52
C GLU A 216 -2.31 -11.73 5.24
N PRO A 217 -1.56 -11.86 6.34
CA PRO A 217 -0.89 -10.73 6.98
C PRO A 217 -0.04 -9.96 5.97
N LYS A 218 -0.24 -8.63 5.90
CA LYS A 218 0.59 -7.77 5.04
C LYS A 218 1.87 -7.44 5.77
N SER A 219 3.02 -7.77 5.16
CA SER A 219 4.34 -7.33 5.59
C SER A 219 5.04 -6.60 4.44
N VAL A 220 5.31 -5.31 4.60
CA VAL A 220 5.93 -4.47 3.57
C VAL A 220 7.13 -3.71 4.11
N ASN A 221 8.08 -3.38 3.23
CA ASN A 221 9.33 -2.71 3.61
C ASN A 221 9.55 -1.44 2.78
N ALA A 222 10.21 -0.44 3.37
CA ALA A 222 10.84 0.67 2.68
C ALA A 222 12.35 0.64 2.95
N ILE A 223 13.15 0.49 1.89
CA ILE A 223 14.61 0.48 1.99
C ILE A 223 15.12 1.91 1.87
N ILE A 224 15.97 2.31 2.80
CA ILE A 224 16.69 3.58 2.77
C ILE A 224 18.13 3.27 2.41
N ASP A 225 18.61 3.80 1.29
CA ASP A 225 20.00 3.65 0.85
C ASP A 225 20.43 4.90 0.05
N MET A 226 20.57 6.04 0.73
CA MET A 226 20.99 7.29 0.12
C MET A 226 21.53 8.30 1.14
N ASN A 227 22.33 9.27 0.69
CA ASN A 227 22.85 10.37 1.49
C ASN A 227 23.56 9.90 2.78
N GLY A 228 24.20 8.72 2.73
CA GLY A 228 24.89 8.11 3.86
C GLY A 228 24.01 7.36 4.86
N VAL A 229 22.68 7.43 4.75
CA VAL A 229 21.74 6.67 5.60
C VAL A 229 21.42 5.34 4.92
N LYS A 230 21.59 4.23 5.67
CA LYS A 230 21.23 2.87 5.20
C LYS A 230 20.28 2.18 6.16
N GLY A 231 19.35 1.38 5.65
CA GLY A 231 18.56 0.48 6.47
C GLY A 231 17.16 0.27 5.92
N LEU A 232 16.22 -0.11 6.79
CA LEU A 232 14.86 -0.39 6.39
C LEU A 232 13.83 -0.03 7.46
N PHE A 233 12.66 0.38 6.99
CA PHE A 233 11.41 0.38 7.75
C PHE A 233 10.60 -0.85 7.33
N LYS A 234 10.11 -1.63 8.29
CA LYS A 234 9.22 -2.77 8.08
C LYS A 234 7.89 -2.49 8.76
N PHE A 235 6.79 -2.70 8.03
CA PHE A 235 5.43 -2.57 8.52
C PHE A 235 4.74 -3.92 8.41
N THR A 236 4.01 -4.34 9.45
CA THR A 236 3.27 -5.59 9.45
C THR A 236 1.89 -5.41 10.07
N GLN A 237 0.83 -5.82 9.37
CA GLN A 237 -0.54 -5.76 9.86
C GLN A 237 -1.25 -7.07 9.52
N VAL A 238 -1.83 -7.72 10.53
CA VAL A 238 -2.48 -9.04 10.38
C VAL A 238 -3.78 -8.93 9.59
N SER A 239 -4.63 -7.96 9.96
CA SER A 239 -5.88 -7.65 9.26
C SER A 239 -6.24 -6.17 9.47
N PRO A 240 -7.26 -5.61 8.78
CA PRO A 240 -7.76 -4.26 9.02
C PRO A 240 -8.17 -3.98 10.49
N PHE A 241 -8.42 -5.04 11.25
CA PHE A 241 -8.86 -5.00 12.65
C PHE A 241 -7.70 -5.08 13.64
N ASP A 242 -6.46 -5.18 13.15
CA ASP A 242 -5.26 -5.25 13.97
C ASP A 242 -4.43 -3.98 13.77
N PRO A 243 -3.75 -3.48 14.81
CA PRO A 243 -2.81 -2.36 14.64
C PRO A 243 -1.58 -2.77 13.83
N THR A 244 -0.93 -1.79 13.23
CA THR A 244 0.28 -2.01 12.43
C THR A 244 1.50 -2.04 13.32
N GLN A 245 2.27 -3.12 13.24
CA GLN A 245 3.59 -3.22 13.84
C GLN A 245 4.63 -2.58 12.93
N ILE A 246 5.50 -1.76 13.50
CA ILE A 246 6.56 -1.04 12.80
C ILE A 246 7.89 -1.47 13.40
N SER A 247 8.86 -1.80 12.55
CA SER A 247 10.25 -2.04 12.93
C SER A 247 11.14 -1.15 12.09
N VAL A 248 12.05 -0.44 12.73
CA VAL A 248 13.01 0.47 12.08
C VAL A 248 14.40 -0.02 12.41
N ASP A 249 15.23 -0.33 11.41
CA ASP A 249 16.67 -0.59 11.58
C ASP A 249 17.43 0.30 10.59
N LEU A 250 18.02 1.37 11.10
CA LEU A 250 18.80 2.33 10.34
C LEU A 250 20.22 2.40 10.87
N ARG A 251 21.18 2.61 9.97
CA ARG A 251 22.61 2.81 10.24
C ARG A 251 23.05 4.13 9.65
N ASN A 252 24.08 4.72 10.26
CA ASN A 252 24.61 6.03 9.90
C ASN A 252 23.51 7.11 9.89
N ALA A 253 22.52 6.94 10.77
CA ALA A 253 21.59 7.98 11.16
C ALA A 253 22.22 8.96 12.16
N SER A 254 23.53 8.89 12.38
CA SER A 254 24.29 9.76 13.29
C SER A 254 24.16 11.24 12.94
N GLY A 255 24.15 12.07 13.98
CA GLY A 255 24.09 13.53 13.91
C GLY A 255 22.66 14.08 13.82
N LEU A 256 22.26 14.75 14.90
CA LEU A 256 20.98 15.45 15.13
C LEU A 256 19.73 14.56 15.12
N GLU A 257 18.70 15.00 15.86
CA GLU A 257 17.37 14.40 15.84
C GLU A 257 16.82 14.43 14.40
N LYS A 258 16.29 13.30 13.94
CA LYS A 258 15.70 13.19 12.61
C LYS A 258 14.24 12.78 12.70
N TYR A 259 13.40 13.49 11.97
CA TYR A 259 11.97 13.16 11.88
C TYR A 259 11.73 12.23 10.69
N TYR A 260 10.64 11.47 10.70
CA TYR A 260 10.29 10.53 9.66
C TYR A 260 8.78 10.45 9.50
N HIS A 261 8.33 10.48 8.25
CA HIS A 261 6.92 10.51 7.89
C HIS A 261 6.64 9.64 6.67
N VAL A 262 5.41 9.15 6.55
CA VAL A 262 4.89 8.60 5.29
C VAL A 262 4.45 9.77 4.41
N HIS A 263 4.94 9.81 3.17
CA HIS A 263 4.59 10.82 2.18
C HIS A 263 3.65 10.27 1.11
N LYS A 264 3.05 11.14 0.29
CA LYS A 264 1.98 10.78 -0.64
C LYS A 264 2.44 9.84 -1.76
N PHE A 265 3.63 10.02 -2.33
CA PHE A 265 4.06 9.38 -3.58
C PHE A 265 5.26 8.46 -3.38
N PRO A 266 5.41 7.38 -4.17
CA PRO A 266 6.64 6.59 -4.21
C PRO A 266 7.84 7.44 -4.67
N VAL A 267 9.04 7.04 -4.26
CA VAL A 267 10.29 7.69 -4.67
C VAL A 267 10.52 7.41 -6.16
N PRO A 268 10.74 8.44 -7.00
CA PRO A 268 11.01 8.24 -8.42
C PRO A 268 12.45 7.79 -8.66
N GLN A 269 12.70 7.18 -9.82
CA GLN A 269 14.07 6.99 -10.31
C GLN A 269 14.73 8.32 -10.67
N ARG A 270 16.00 8.47 -10.28
CA ARG A 270 16.85 9.63 -10.62
C ARG A 270 17.04 9.81 -12.11
N ARG A 271 16.89 11.04 -12.59
CA ARG A 271 17.00 11.45 -13.99
C ARG A 271 17.99 12.60 -14.20
N ASP A 272 18.47 13.23 -13.13
CA ASP A 272 19.47 14.30 -13.22
C ASP A 272 20.49 14.22 -12.06
N PRO A 273 21.77 14.60 -12.28
CA PRO A 273 22.77 14.64 -11.21
C PRO A 273 22.41 15.59 -10.06
N SER A 274 21.61 16.63 -10.27
CA SER A 274 21.23 17.59 -9.22
C SER A 274 19.91 17.26 -8.50
N GLU A 275 19.19 16.23 -8.96
CA GLU A 275 17.84 15.90 -8.47
C GLU A 275 17.85 15.36 -7.03
N ASN A 276 17.04 15.96 -6.16
CA ASN A 276 16.74 15.42 -4.83
C ASN A 276 15.48 14.56 -4.89
N LEU A 277 15.65 13.24 -4.85
CA LEU A 277 14.57 12.26 -4.96
C LEU A 277 13.56 12.32 -3.81
N CYS A 278 13.91 12.97 -2.71
CA CYS A 278 13.06 13.06 -1.53
C CYS A 278 12.26 14.36 -1.50
N ASP A 279 12.53 15.32 -2.38
CA ASP A 279 11.91 16.66 -2.37
C ASP A 279 10.37 16.63 -2.50
N GLN A 280 9.77 17.80 -2.33
CA GLN A 280 8.31 17.93 -2.34
C GLN A 280 7.69 17.55 -3.69
N ASN A 281 8.38 17.83 -4.81
CA ASN A 281 7.89 17.45 -6.13
C ASN A 281 7.95 15.93 -6.37
N SER A 282 8.89 15.24 -5.72
CA SER A 282 9.09 13.80 -5.86
C SER A 282 8.12 13.00 -5.00
N THR A 283 8.13 13.22 -3.68
CA THR A 283 7.37 12.38 -2.72
C THR A 283 6.07 13.03 -2.24
N GLY A 284 5.85 14.31 -2.51
CA GLY A 284 4.68 15.06 -2.05
C GLY A 284 4.73 15.44 -0.58
N ASP A 285 3.60 15.87 -0.02
CA ASP A 285 3.45 16.17 1.42
C ASP A 285 3.24 14.89 2.25
N HIS A 286 3.07 15.05 3.55
CA HIS A 286 2.71 13.96 4.46
C HIS A 286 1.38 13.31 4.05
N TRP A 287 1.25 12.02 4.36
CA TRP A 287 0.01 11.28 4.16
C TRP A 287 -1.03 11.66 5.23
N ASN A 288 -2.02 12.47 4.84
CA ASN A 288 -3.03 13.02 5.73
C ASN A 288 -4.44 12.91 5.12
N PRO A 289 -5.02 11.69 5.02
CA PRO A 289 -6.31 11.48 4.36
C PRO A 289 -7.50 12.07 5.12
N PHE A 290 -7.35 12.32 6.42
CA PHE A 290 -8.39 12.93 7.27
C PHE A 290 -8.26 14.45 7.39
N ASN A 291 -7.29 15.06 6.70
CA ASN A 291 -7.00 16.49 6.75
C ASN A 291 -6.83 17.02 8.19
N ALA A 292 -6.11 16.26 9.02
CA ALA A 292 -5.73 16.71 10.36
C ALA A 292 -5.03 18.07 10.26
N ASN A 293 -5.50 19.05 11.04
CA ASN A 293 -4.98 20.41 10.98
C ASN A 293 -3.68 20.53 11.80
N VAL A 294 -2.54 20.33 11.14
CA VAL A 294 -1.20 20.43 11.75
C VAL A 294 -0.86 21.81 12.32
N SER A 295 -1.57 22.86 11.89
CA SER A 295 -1.38 24.23 12.38
C SER A 295 -2.22 24.57 13.62
N ALA A 296 -3.18 23.70 13.99
CA ALA A 296 -4.00 23.91 15.17
C ALA A 296 -3.17 23.81 16.44
N ALA A 297 -3.46 24.66 17.44
CA ALA A 297 -2.80 24.60 18.75
C ALA A 297 -3.03 23.25 19.47
N SER A 298 -4.09 22.52 19.11
CA SER A 298 -4.41 21.19 19.61
C SER A 298 -3.63 20.06 18.93
N TYR A 299 -2.94 20.31 17.80
CA TYR A 299 -2.12 19.29 17.16
C TYR A 299 -0.93 18.94 18.06
N PRO A 300 -0.71 17.66 18.40
CA PRO A 300 0.37 17.30 19.31
C PRO A 300 1.75 17.58 18.71
N LYS A 301 2.68 18.10 19.52
CA LYS A 301 4.03 18.51 19.07
C LYS A 301 5.11 17.44 19.21
N GLY A 302 4.76 16.26 19.69
CA GLY A 302 5.69 15.15 19.95
C GLY A 302 4.93 13.93 20.45
N PRO A 303 5.63 12.84 20.79
CA PRO A 303 4.99 11.61 21.26
C PRO A 303 4.27 11.86 22.59
N GLY A 304 3.30 11.00 22.89
CA GLY A 304 2.56 11.07 24.15
C GLY A 304 1.08 11.42 24.02
N ALA A 305 0.61 11.87 22.85
CA ALA A 305 -0.82 11.90 22.54
C ALA A 305 -1.31 10.59 21.89
N THR A 306 -2.61 10.46 21.62
CA THR A 306 -3.18 9.28 20.96
C THR A 306 -3.03 9.39 19.44
N HIS A 307 -2.80 8.26 18.75
CA HIS A 307 -2.36 8.26 17.34
C HIS A 307 -3.39 8.82 16.35
N ASP A 308 -4.67 8.85 16.72
CA ASP A 308 -5.78 9.47 15.99
C ASP A 308 -5.67 11.00 15.86
N LEU A 309 -4.90 11.65 16.73
CA LEU A 309 -4.73 13.12 16.72
C LEU A 309 -3.66 13.61 15.73
N TYR A 310 -2.89 12.69 15.15
CA TYR A 310 -1.82 12.99 14.21
C TYR A 310 -2.27 12.73 12.77
N GLU A 311 -1.57 13.31 11.81
CA GLU A 311 -1.64 12.83 10.43
C GLU A 311 -1.30 11.32 10.41
N ILE A 312 -1.97 10.52 9.55
CA ILE A 312 -1.66 9.09 9.44
C ILE A 312 -0.17 8.87 9.20
N GLY A 313 0.43 9.70 8.35
CA GLY A 313 1.85 9.66 8.02
C GLY A 313 2.80 10.22 9.06
N ASP A 314 2.34 10.84 10.15
CA ASP A 314 3.22 11.47 11.14
C ASP A 314 3.76 10.46 12.16
N LEU A 315 4.79 9.71 11.75
CA LEU A 315 5.37 8.65 12.57
C LEU A 315 6.23 9.20 13.69
N SER A 316 7.01 10.27 13.47
CA SER A 316 7.80 10.86 14.55
C SER A 316 6.96 11.57 15.60
N GLY A 317 5.88 12.24 15.20
CA GLY A 317 4.92 12.80 16.16
C GLY A 317 4.33 11.70 17.05
N LYS A 318 4.03 10.52 16.49
CA LYS A 318 3.48 9.39 17.24
C LYS A 318 4.50 8.64 18.10
N HIS A 319 5.67 8.33 17.53
CA HIS A 319 6.63 7.36 18.08
C HIS A 319 7.96 7.97 18.53
N GLY A 320 8.10 9.29 18.40
CA GLY A 320 9.33 10.03 18.69
C GLY A 320 10.30 10.10 17.50
N PRO A 321 11.25 11.05 17.52
CA PRO A 321 12.26 11.19 16.48
C PRO A 321 13.27 10.04 16.51
N LEU A 322 14.06 9.91 15.45
CA LEU A 322 15.26 9.08 15.45
C LEU A 322 16.34 9.82 16.25
N GLU A 323 16.61 9.35 17.46
CA GLU A 323 17.71 9.83 18.28
C GLU A 323 19.04 9.46 17.63
N GLY A 324 20.00 10.39 17.61
CA GLY A 324 21.21 10.43 16.77
C GLY A 324 22.27 9.33 17.01
N MET A 325 21.84 8.09 17.14
CA MET A 325 22.67 6.90 17.28
C MET A 325 23.23 6.47 15.93
N ASN A 326 24.45 5.90 15.94
CA ASN A 326 25.06 5.28 14.76
C ASN A 326 24.21 4.14 14.19
N ARG A 327 23.40 3.50 15.05
CA ARG A 327 22.37 2.54 14.69
C ARG A 327 21.11 2.83 15.49
N SER A 328 19.98 2.97 14.82
CA SER A 328 18.66 3.11 15.44
C SER A 328 17.88 1.84 15.15
N SER A 329 17.56 1.08 16.20
CA SER A 329 16.73 -0.12 16.11
C SER A 329 15.55 0.04 17.06
N SER A 330 14.36 0.24 16.51
CA SER A 330 13.16 0.53 17.29
C SER A 330 11.97 -0.25 16.76
N ALA A 331 11.04 -0.61 17.65
CA ALA A 331 9.79 -1.26 17.29
C ALA A 331 8.62 -0.57 17.98
N PHE A 332 7.54 -0.34 17.24
CA PHE A 332 6.35 0.35 17.73
C PHE A 332 5.08 -0.34 17.19
N GLN A 333 3.96 -0.06 17.85
CA GLN A 333 2.63 -0.46 17.42
C GLN A 333 1.83 0.80 17.10
N ASP A 334 1.10 0.81 15.98
CA ASP A 334 0.35 1.97 15.51
C ASP A 334 -1.11 1.63 15.17
N TRP A 335 -2.03 2.26 15.91
CA TRP A 335 -3.48 2.12 15.76
C TRP A 335 -4.11 3.08 14.72
N ASN A 336 -3.31 3.85 13.98
CA ASN A 336 -3.74 4.79 12.96
C ASN A 336 -2.79 4.80 11.74
N LEU A 337 -2.34 3.62 11.30
CA LEU A 337 -1.44 3.45 10.16
C LEU A 337 -1.80 2.21 9.32
N PRO A 338 -2.89 2.22 8.55
CA PRO A 338 -3.40 1.03 7.87
C PRO A 338 -2.49 0.57 6.72
N LEU A 339 -2.40 -0.74 6.52
CA LEU A 339 -1.85 -1.40 5.33
C LEU A 339 -2.95 -1.92 4.38
N PHE A 340 -4.22 -1.90 4.80
CA PHE A 340 -5.38 -2.31 4.01
C PHE A 340 -6.31 -1.14 3.68
N GLY A 341 -7.04 -1.28 2.59
CA GLY A 341 -8.08 -0.36 2.18
C GLY A 341 -7.56 1.00 1.70
N ARG A 342 -8.50 1.92 1.47
CA ARG A 342 -8.25 3.22 0.81
C ARG A 342 -7.16 4.08 1.46
N ASN A 343 -6.99 3.97 2.78
CA ASN A 343 -6.00 4.77 3.50
C ASN A 343 -4.62 4.12 3.60
N SER A 344 -4.42 2.96 2.97
CA SER A 344 -3.19 2.19 3.02
C SER A 344 -1.95 3.02 2.66
N ILE A 345 -0.86 2.78 3.39
CA ILE A 345 0.47 3.35 3.11
C ILE A 345 1.28 2.54 2.08
N VAL A 346 0.79 1.38 1.65
CA VAL A 346 1.46 0.53 0.65
C VAL A 346 1.60 1.27 -0.67
N GLY A 347 2.79 1.20 -1.28
CA GLY A 347 3.11 1.88 -2.55
C GLY A 347 3.46 3.37 -2.42
N ARG A 348 3.40 3.94 -1.20
CA ARG A 348 3.83 5.31 -0.90
C ARG A 348 5.33 5.38 -0.58
N SER A 349 5.80 6.37 0.17
CA SER A 349 7.20 6.46 0.61
C SER A 349 7.35 6.85 2.08
N ILE A 350 8.49 6.51 2.65
CA ILE A 350 9.00 7.09 3.91
C ILE A 350 10.04 8.14 3.56
N VAL A 351 9.98 9.29 4.23
CA VAL A 351 10.99 10.35 4.15
C VAL A 351 11.52 10.63 5.55
N ILE A 352 12.84 10.70 5.67
CA ILE A 352 13.58 11.13 6.85
C ILE A 352 13.99 12.59 6.67
N HIS A 353 13.72 13.41 7.66
CA HIS A 353 14.01 14.84 7.71
C HIS A 353 15.08 15.15 8.76
N LYS A 354 15.81 16.23 8.53
CA LYS A 354 16.60 16.91 9.56
C LYS A 354 15.69 17.79 10.44
N VAL A 355 16.24 18.33 11.51
CA VAL A 355 15.53 19.23 12.45
C VAL A 355 14.97 20.49 11.78
N ASP A 356 15.64 20.99 10.74
CA ASP A 356 15.19 22.14 9.94
C ASP A 356 14.12 21.78 8.88
N ASN A 357 13.52 20.58 9.00
CA ASN A 357 12.59 19.97 8.05
C ASN A 357 13.18 19.62 6.67
N ALA A 358 14.48 19.84 6.43
CA ALA A 358 15.11 19.45 5.18
C ALA A 358 15.08 17.93 5.00
N ARG A 359 14.64 17.48 3.82
CA ARG A 359 14.50 16.06 3.50
C ARG A 359 15.87 15.44 3.24
N LEU A 360 16.25 14.47 4.05
CA LEU A 360 17.58 13.85 4.07
C LEU A 360 17.62 12.57 3.23
N ALA A 361 16.70 11.64 3.45
CA ALA A 361 16.71 10.34 2.80
C ALA A 361 15.28 9.81 2.68
N CYS A 362 15.03 8.93 1.74
CA CYS A 362 13.70 8.40 1.50
C CYS A 362 13.74 7.03 0.83
N GLY A 363 12.62 6.32 0.88
CA GLY A 363 12.44 5.02 0.23
C GLY A 363 10.97 4.72 -0.02
N SER A 364 10.66 4.11 -1.16
CA SER A 364 9.31 3.64 -1.48
C SER A 364 8.92 2.48 -0.55
N ILE A 365 7.70 2.51 -0.02
CA ILE A 365 7.08 1.39 0.69
C ILE A 365 6.62 0.39 -0.38
N GLY A 366 7.25 -0.78 -0.40
CA GLY A 366 6.96 -1.83 -1.37
C GLY A 366 5.64 -2.55 -1.12
N TYR A 367 5.49 -3.70 -1.78
CA TYR A 367 4.31 -4.55 -1.72
C TYR A 367 4.64 -5.87 -1.00
N GLY A 368 3.62 -6.53 -0.44
CA GLY A 368 3.81 -7.75 0.36
C GLY A 368 4.09 -9.02 -0.46
N GLY A 369 4.30 -8.90 -1.77
CA GLY A 369 4.52 -10.01 -2.70
C GLY A 369 4.73 -9.53 -4.13
N GLU A 370 4.78 -10.47 -5.08
CA GLU A 370 4.87 -10.17 -6.51
C GLU A 370 3.64 -9.37 -6.97
N VAL A 371 3.86 -8.32 -7.77
CA VAL A 371 2.79 -7.44 -8.28
C VAL A 371 2.64 -7.54 -9.80
N ILE A 372 1.39 -7.54 -10.25
CA ILE A 372 1.04 -7.24 -11.64
C ILE A 372 1.06 -5.72 -11.79
N THR A 373 1.67 -5.23 -12.87
CA THR A 373 1.73 -3.79 -13.17
C THR A 373 1.01 -3.49 -14.47
N GLY A 374 -0.04 -2.68 -14.41
CA GLY A 374 -0.69 -2.07 -15.57
C GLY A 374 -0.16 -0.66 -15.81
N ILE A 375 -0.07 -0.21 -17.06
CA ILE A 375 0.35 1.15 -17.41
C ILE A 375 -0.51 1.73 -18.53
N ALA A 376 -0.90 2.99 -18.36
CA ALA A 376 -1.47 3.83 -19.41
C ALA A 376 -0.51 4.99 -19.71
N VAL A 377 -0.07 5.13 -20.95
CA VAL A 377 0.92 6.15 -21.36
C VAL A 377 0.26 7.17 -22.27
N PHE A 378 0.17 8.41 -21.81
CA PHE A 378 -0.39 9.53 -22.56
C PHE A 378 0.72 10.24 -23.33
N ARG A 379 0.47 10.57 -24.62
CA ARG A 379 1.52 11.05 -25.55
C ARG A 379 1.16 12.32 -26.32
N THR A 380 -0.06 12.85 -26.16
CA THR A 380 -0.61 13.90 -27.04
C THR A 380 -0.74 15.23 -26.30
N MET A 381 -1.96 15.77 -26.16
CA MET A 381 -2.23 17.00 -25.39
C MET A 381 -1.91 16.82 -23.91
N VAL A 382 -2.26 15.65 -23.36
CA VAL A 382 -1.81 15.21 -22.04
C VAL A 382 -0.65 14.23 -22.26
N VAL A 383 0.40 14.39 -21.45
CA VAL A 383 1.59 13.55 -21.47
C VAL A 383 1.87 13.01 -20.08
N GLY A 384 2.53 11.86 -20.05
CA GLY A 384 2.92 11.19 -18.81
C GLY A 384 2.28 9.81 -18.73
N ARG A 385 2.04 9.34 -17.51
CA ARG A 385 1.60 7.96 -17.29
C ARG A 385 0.77 7.78 -16.04
N VAL A 386 -0.06 6.74 -16.08
CA VAL A 386 -0.75 6.18 -14.93
C VAL A 386 -0.28 4.74 -14.75
N ILE A 387 0.18 4.41 -13.54
CA ILE A 387 0.70 3.10 -13.16
C ILE A 387 -0.27 2.48 -12.15
N PHE A 388 -0.71 1.26 -12.44
CA PHE A 388 -1.61 0.46 -11.64
C PHE A 388 -0.85 -0.74 -11.09
N ARG A 389 -0.93 -1.03 -9.78
CA ARG A 389 -0.21 -2.16 -9.17
C ARG A 389 -1.10 -2.93 -8.20
N GLN A 390 -1.11 -4.25 -8.33
CA GLN A 390 -1.91 -5.16 -7.52
C GLN A 390 -1.12 -6.44 -7.24
N LEU A 391 -1.33 -7.09 -6.10
CA LEU A 391 -0.71 -8.38 -5.82
C LEU A 391 -1.17 -9.42 -6.85
N LYS A 392 -0.21 -10.12 -7.46
CA LYS A 392 -0.48 -11.15 -8.47
C LYS A 392 -1.23 -12.35 -7.90
N SER A 393 -1.01 -12.64 -6.62
CA SER A 393 -1.61 -13.78 -5.92
C SER A 393 -3.08 -13.57 -5.55
N ASN A 394 -3.59 -12.32 -5.60
CA ASN A 394 -4.94 -12.02 -5.14
C ASN A 394 -5.60 -10.90 -5.98
N PRO A 395 -6.52 -11.23 -6.91
CA PRO A 395 -7.24 -10.24 -7.72
C PRO A 395 -8.16 -9.31 -6.92
N TYR A 396 -8.45 -9.64 -5.65
CA TYR A 396 -9.29 -8.84 -4.75
C TYR A 396 -8.46 -7.97 -3.79
N SER A 397 -7.12 -8.06 -3.83
CA SER A 397 -6.27 -7.16 -3.03
C SER A 397 -6.43 -5.72 -3.49
N ASP A 398 -6.14 -4.77 -2.60
CA ASP A 398 -6.11 -3.35 -2.92
C ASP A 398 -5.24 -3.06 -4.17
N LEU A 399 -5.69 -2.12 -5.00
CA LEU A 399 -5.03 -1.66 -6.21
C LEU A 399 -4.43 -0.28 -5.97
N SER A 400 -3.10 -0.15 -6.08
CA SER A 400 -2.43 1.15 -6.05
C SER A 400 -2.47 1.81 -7.43
N ILE A 401 -2.82 3.10 -7.48
CA ILE A 401 -2.88 3.92 -8.69
C ILE A 401 -1.96 5.12 -8.50
N TYR A 402 -0.85 5.18 -9.24
CA TYR A 402 0.05 6.33 -9.29
C TYR A 402 -0.11 7.08 -10.61
N ILE A 403 -0.31 8.39 -10.54
CA ILE A 403 -0.52 9.28 -11.68
C ILE A 403 0.61 10.29 -11.72
N ASP A 404 1.19 10.51 -12.90
CA ASP A 404 2.12 11.60 -13.22
C ASP A 404 1.78 12.13 -14.61
N LEU A 405 0.93 13.15 -14.67
CA LEU A 405 0.34 13.68 -15.89
C LEU A 405 0.42 15.21 -15.94
N SER A 406 0.75 15.73 -17.12
CA SER A 406 0.79 17.16 -17.40
C SER A 406 0.32 17.46 -18.82
N TYR A 407 0.01 18.72 -19.11
CA TYR A 407 -0.13 19.17 -20.48
C TYR A 407 1.23 19.12 -21.20
N SER A 408 1.23 18.78 -22.49
CA SER A 408 2.42 18.87 -23.35
C SER A 408 2.81 20.32 -23.67
N ASN A 409 1.83 21.23 -23.68
CA ASN A 409 2.06 22.65 -23.84
C ASN A 409 2.55 23.27 -22.51
N ALA A 410 3.81 23.71 -22.47
CA ALA A 410 4.43 24.35 -21.31
C ALA A 410 3.76 25.66 -20.88
N SER A 411 2.98 26.31 -21.75
CA SER A 411 2.23 27.53 -21.44
C SER A 411 0.78 27.28 -21.03
N ALA A 412 0.33 26.02 -20.98
CA ALA A 412 -1.02 25.71 -20.55
C ALA A 412 -1.23 26.09 -19.07
N LEU A 413 -2.40 26.66 -18.77
CA LEU A 413 -2.79 26.98 -17.41
C LEU A 413 -3.22 25.73 -16.65
N LEU A 414 -3.14 25.79 -15.32
CA LEU A 414 -3.72 24.76 -14.44
C LEU A 414 -5.23 24.71 -14.64
N THR A 415 -5.74 23.53 -14.98
CA THR A 415 -7.16 23.23 -15.11
C THR A 415 -7.60 22.22 -14.06
N TYR A 416 -8.86 22.30 -13.67
CA TYR A 416 -9.40 21.57 -12.52
C TYR A 416 -10.53 20.64 -12.93
N ASN A 417 -10.77 19.64 -12.09
CA ASN A 417 -11.95 18.79 -12.14
C ASN A 417 -12.10 18.01 -13.46
N HIS A 418 -11.01 17.41 -13.94
CA HIS A 418 -11.05 16.47 -15.05
C HIS A 418 -11.54 15.10 -14.55
N ASN A 419 -12.73 14.68 -14.97
CA ASN A 419 -13.17 13.32 -14.74
C ASN A 419 -12.26 12.35 -15.50
N TRP A 420 -12.09 11.14 -14.97
CA TRP A 420 -11.23 10.13 -15.55
C TRP A 420 -11.80 8.76 -15.28
N TYR A 421 -11.87 7.96 -16.33
CA TYR A 421 -12.60 6.70 -16.33
C TYR A 421 -11.85 5.63 -17.13
N VAL A 422 -12.01 4.38 -16.73
CA VAL A 422 -11.74 3.24 -17.61
C VAL A 422 -12.94 3.02 -18.52
N LEU A 423 -12.71 2.94 -19.82
CA LEU A 423 -13.75 2.68 -20.82
C LEU A 423 -13.59 1.28 -21.42
N GLU A 424 -14.66 0.71 -21.97
CA GLU A 424 -14.77 -0.71 -22.30
C GLU A 424 -13.74 -1.17 -23.33
N PHE A 425 -13.48 -0.34 -24.35
CA PHE A 425 -12.67 -0.69 -25.51
C PHE A 425 -11.35 0.10 -25.57
N PRO A 426 -10.32 -0.47 -26.23
CA PRO A 426 -9.06 0.23 -26.49
C PRO A 426 -9.27 1.41 -27.46
N ILE A 427 -8.28 2.30 -27.54
CA ILE A 427 -8.24 3.37 -28.53
C ILE A 427 -7.99 2.80 -29.94
N SER A 428 -8.53 3.45 -30.98
CA SER A 428 -8.45 3.01 -32.38
C SER A 428 -7.04 3.08 -32.94
N THR A 429 -6.24 4.03 -32.48
CA THR A 429 -4.83 4.18 -32.84
C THR A 429 -4.08 4.95 -31.75
N GLU A 430 -2.79 4.65 -31.64
CA GLU A 430 -1.82 5.37 -30.80
C GLU A 430 -1.18 6.57 -31.55
N THR A 431 -1.55 6.79 -32.81
CA THR A 431 -0.99 7.87 -33.65
C THR A 431 -1.83 9.14 -33.60
N ASP A 432 -1.17 10.29 -33.68
CA ASP A 432 -1.83 11.61 -33.74
C ASP A 432 -2.67 11.84 -35.03
N ALA A 433 -2.60 10.93 -36.00
CA ALA A 433 -3.34 11.03 -37.25
C ALA A 433 -4.87 10.93 -37.06
N ASP A 434 -5.34 10.25 -36.02
CA ASP A 434 -6.77 10.13 -35.71
C ASP A 434 -7.16 11.04 -34.53
N MET A 435 -7.69 12.21 -34.84
CA MET A 435 -8.22 13.14 -33.84
C MET A 435 -9.43 12.57 -33.07
N LYS A 436 -9.99 11.43 -33.51
CA LYS A 436 -11.09 10.72 -32.86
C LYS A 436 -10.63 9.42 -32.20
N ALA A 437 -9.33 9.25 -31.93
CA ALA A 437 -8.79 8.05 -31.30
C ALA A 437 -9.58 7.64 -30.05
N CYS A 438 -9.92 8.62 -29.20
CA CYS A 438 -10.65 8.39 -27.96
C CYS A 438 -12.13 8.03 -28.17
N SER A 439 -12.73 8.26 -29.34
CA SER A 439 -14.15 7.96 -29.60
C SER A 439 -14.43 6.45 -29.65
N SER A 440 -13.46 5.66 -30.08
CA SER A 440 -13.54 4.18 -30.17
C SER A 440 -13.67 3.44 -28.83
N THR A 441 -13.45 4.14 -27.72
CA THR A 441 -13.41 3.55 -26.38
C THR A 441 -14.81 3.25 -25.79
N GLU A 442 -15.87 3.82 -26.38
CA GLU A 442 -17.28 3.64 -26.02
C GLU A 442 -17.64 3.91 -24.54
N GLY A 443 -18.44 3.06 -23.87
CA GLY A 443 -18.97 3.31 -22.53
C GLY A 443 -17.95 3.05 -21.41
N HIS A 444 -18.31 3.43 -20.18
CA HIS A 444 -17.51 3.13 -19.00
C HIS A 444 -17.44 1.61 -18.76
N PHE A 445 -16.31 1.13 -18.24
CA PHE A 445 -16.16 -0.26 -17.86
C PHE A 445 -17.01 -0.56 -16.62
N ASN A 446 -18.09 -1.33 -16.81
CA ASN A 446 -19.09 -1.61 -15.79
C ASN A 446 -19.47 -3.11 -15.76
N PRO A 447 -18.53 -4.01 -15.41
CA PRO A 447 -18.76 -5.45 -15.39
C PRO A 447 -19.77 -5.87 -14.32
N THR A 448 -19.99 -5.01 -13.32
CA THR A 448 -20.91 -5.19 -12.19
C THR A 448 -22.32 -4.68 -12.48
N ARG A 449 -22.53 -4.04 -13.64
CA ARG A 449 -23.83 -3.53 -14.11
C ARG A 449 -24.50 -2.58 -13.11
N ILE A 450 -23.71 -1.68 -12.53
CA ILE A 450 -24.23 -0.58 -11.70
C ILE A 450 -25.12 0.31 -12.57
N GLU A 451 -26.30 0.66 -12.06
CA GLU A 451 -27.26 1.48 -12.78
C GLU A 451 -26.87 2.97 -12.68
N VAL A 452 -26.62 3.59 -13.84
CA VAL A 452 -26.24 5.01 -13.94
C VAL A 452 -27.49 5.84 -14.21
N ASN A 453 -28.13 6.33 -13.16
CA ASN A 453 -29.30 7.22 -13.21
C ASN A 453 -28.98 8.61 -12.60
N VAL A 454 -30.00 9.47 -12.45
CA VAL A 454 -29.84 10.83 -11.90
C VAL A 454 -29.23 10.86 -10.49
N ASN A 455 -29.39 9.80 -9.70
CA ASN A 455 -28.86 9.69 -8.33
C ASN A 455 -27.49 9.01 -8.27
N TYR A 456 -26.93 8.55 -9.40
CA TYR A 456 -25.65 7.83 -9.44
C TYR A 456 -24.52 8.61 -8.74
N SER A 457 -24.41 9.92 -8.96
CA SER A 457 -23.39 10.77 -8.33
C SER A 457 -23.57 10.96 -6.81
N LEU A 458 -24.77 10.70 -6.28
CA LEU A 458 -25.02 10.68 -4.84
C LEU A 458 -24.59 9.37 -4.19
N HIS A 459 -24.54 8.28 -4.97
CA HIS A 459 -24.26 6.93 -4.49
C HIS A 459 -22.81 6.52 -4.74
N CYS A 460 -22.28 6.81 -5.93
CA CYS A 460 -20.89 6.59 -6.26
C CYS A 460 -20.04 7.66 -5.59
N GLN A 461 -19.45 7.29 -4.45
CA GLN A 461 -18.61 8.16 -3.66
C GLN A 461 -17.41 7.40 -3.12
N PRO A 462 -16.36 8.10 -2.68
CA PRO A 462 -15.17 7.44 -2.16
C PRO A 462 -15.38 6.60 -0.88
N GLN A 463 -16.49 6.81 -0.16
CA GLN A 463 -16.92 6.04 1.01
C GLN A 463 -17.76 4.81 0.64
N SER A 464 -18.31 4.77 -0.57
CA SER A 464 -19.20 3.72 -1.09
C SER A 464 -18.73 3.23 -2.47
N PRO A 465 -17.45 2.80 -2.63
CA PRO A 465 -16.87 2.52 -3.94
C PRO A 465 -17.49 1.31 -4.65
N PHE A 466 -18.24 0.46 -3.93
CA PHE A 466 -19.01 -0.64 -4.52
C PHE A 466 -20.27 -0.17 -5.27
N LEU A 467 -20.72 1.07 -5.02
CA LEU A 467 -21.84 1.71 -5.71
C LEU A 467 -21.39 2.47 -6.97
N CYS A 468 -20.11 2.39 -7.33
CA CYS A 468 -19.54 2.98 -8.52
C CYS A 468 -19.37 1.93 -9.62
N GLU A 469 -19.46 2.36 -10.88
CA GLU A 469 -18.92 1.55 -11.97
C GLU A 469 -17.44 1.25 -11.69
N VAL A 470 -16.97 0.03 -12.02
CA VAL A 470 -15.58 -0.35 -11.77
C VAL A 470 -14.60 0.63 -12.42
N GLY A 471 -14.95 1.12 -13.62
CA GLY A 471 -14.18 2.13 -14.34
C GLY A 471 -14.33 3.56 -13.84
N ASP A 472 -15.20 3.87 -12.88
CA ASP A 472 -15.40 5.24 -12.39
C ASP A 472 -14.38 5.64 -11.32
N PHE A 473 -13.17 5.98 -11.75
CA PHE A 473 -12.12 6.43 -10.82
C PHE A 473 -12.33 7.86 -10.30
N ALA A 474 -13.00 8.73 -11.05
CA ALA A 474 -13.30 10.08 -10.58
C ALA A 474 -14.25 10.07 -9.38
N GLY A 475 -15.32 9.28 -9.43
CA GLY A 475 -16.29 9.14 -8.33
C GLY A 475 -15.73 8.38 -7.13
N LYS A 476 -14.98 7.29 -7.35
CA LYS A 476 -14.35 6.52 -6.27
C LYS A 476 -13.20 7.25 -5.57
N HIS A 477 -12.59 8.23 -6.22
CA HIS A 477 -11.44 8.95 -5.68
C HIS A 477 -11.70 10.44 -5.68
N LYS A 478 -11.33 11.10 -6.77
CA LYS A 478 -11.62 12.50 -7.08
C LYS A 478 -11.24 12.77 -8.54
N PRO A 479 -11.84 13.78 -9.18
CA PRO A 479 -11.35 14.32 -10.44
C PRO A 479 -9.88 14.78 -10.36
N LEU A 480 -9.20 14.77 -11.51
CA LEU A 480 -7.80 15.19 -11.63
C LEU A 480 -7.70 16.70 -11.89
N ASN A 481 -6.59 17.28 -11.46
CA ASN A 481 -6.14 18.59 -11.91
C ASN A 481 -4.98 18.37 -12.88
N LEU A 482 -4.91 19.17 -13.96
CA LEU A 482 -3.86 19.07 -14.96
C LEU A 482 -3.07 20.37 -15.03
N THR A 483 -1.76 20.26 -14.96
CA THR A 483 -0.81 21.37 -15.00
C THR A 483 0.13 21.25 -16.19
N SER A 484 0.76 22.34 -16.63
CA SER A 484 1.88 22.33 -17.57
C SER A 484 3.23 22.02 -16.91
N TYR A 485 3.33 22.12 -15.58
CA TYR A 485 4.56 21.85 -14.83
C TYR A 485 4.76 20.35 -14.63
N ALA A 486 5.31 19.70 -15.66
CA ALA A 486 5.66 18.28 -15.62
C ALA A 486 6.50 17.96 -14.37
N ARG A 487 6.22 16.81 -13.74
CA ARG A 487 6.89 16.31 -12.53
C ARG A 487 6.74 17.17 -11.26
N SER A 488 6.00 18.27 -11.31
CA SER A 488 5.63 18.98 -10.09
C SER A 488 4.71 18.13 -9.22
N VAL A 489 4.61 18.46 -7.93
CA VAL A 489 3.64 17.84 -7.02
C VAL A 489 2.20 17.90 -7.55
N HIS A 490 1.86 18.94 -8.32
CA HIS A 490 0.52 19.15 -8.90
C HIS A 490 0.22 18.26 -10.11
N ALA A 491 1.24 17.70 -10.76
CA ALA A 491 1.09 16.73 -11.83
C ALA A 491 0.79 15.31 -11.31
N LYS A 492 0.84 15.11 -9.99
CA LYS A 492 0.86 13.78 -9.38
C LYS A 492 -0.35 13.50 -8.50
N ALA A 493 -0.77 12.24 -8.50
CA ALA A 493 -1.74 11.72 -7.54
C ALA A 493 -1.43 10.26 -7.19
N PHE A 494 -1.85 9.83 -6.01
CA PHE A 494 -1.76 8.44 -5.60
C PHE A 494 -3.04 8.02 -4.86
N PHE A 495 -3.65 6.94 -5.33
CA PHE A 495 -4.88 6.38 -4.78
C PHE A 495 -4.71 4.88 -4.49
N THR A 496 -5.51 4.39 -3.55
CA THR A 496 -5.71 2.97 -3.29
C THR A 496 -7.17 2.64 -3.55
N ASP A 497 -7.43 1.89 -4.61
CA ASP A 497 -8.77 1.44 -5.02
C ASP A 497 -9.05 0.03 -4.48
N THR A 498 -10.28 -0.20 -4.01
CA THR A 498 -10.66 -1.46 -3.35
C THR A 498 -11.64 -2.29 -4.18
N THR A 499 -12.11 -1.80 -5.32
CA THR A 499 -13.17 -2.45 -6.11
C THR A 499 -12.77 -2.83 -7.53
N SER A 500 -11.63 -2.35 -8.02
CA SER A 500 -11.08 -2.67 -9.36
C SER A 500 -9.89 -3.61 -9.26
N ALA A 501 -9.54 -4.24 -10.38
CA ALA A 501 -8.45 -5.20 -10.43
C ALA A 501 -7.67 -5.16 -11.74
N LEU A 502 -6.50 -5.80 -11.75
CA LEU A 502 -5.71 -6.10 -12.94
C LEU A 502 -5.84 -7.56 -13.40
N SER A 503 -6.67 -8.34 -12.71
CA SER A 503 -6.97 -9.73 -13.04
C SER A 503 -8.37 -10.10 -12.50
N GLY A 504 -8.91 -11.25 -12.94
CA GLY A 504 -10.29 -11.64 -12.61
C GLY A 504 -11.35 -10.80 -13.35
N PHE A 505 -12.60 -10.88 -12.90
CA PHE A 505 -13.75 -10.29 -13.60
C PHE A 505 -13.73 -8.75 -13.63
N ALA A 506 -13.09 -8.10 -12.64
CA ALA A 506 -12.94 -6.65 -12.55
C ALA A 506 -11.66 -6.14 -13.23
N SER A 507 -10.98 -7.02 -14.01
CA SER A 507 -9.77 -6.65 -14.74
C SER A 507 -10.05 -5.62 -15.82
N PHE A 508 -9.31 -4.51 -15.79
CA PHE A 508 -9.31 -3.51 -16.85
C PHE A 508 -8.05 -3.52 -17.72
N LEU A 509 -7.20 -4.56 -17.63
CA LEU A 509 -6.10 -4.72 -18.60
C LEU A 509 -6.65 -4.92 -20.01
N GLY A 510 -6.07 -4.23 -21.00
CA GLY A 510 -6.52 -4.25 -22.40
C GLY A 510 -7.62 -3.23 -22.72
N LYS A 511 -8.12 -2.51 -21.72
CA LYS A 511 -9.09 -1.42 -21.87
C LYS A 511 -8.39 -0.07 -22.06
N SER A 512 -9.13 1.03 -22.07
CA SER A 512 -8.56 2.37 -22.15
C SER A 512 -8.84 3.19 -20.89
N LEU A 513 -7.91 4.09 -20.56
CA LEU A 513 -8.12 5.14 -19.58
C LEU A 513 -8.35 6.45 -20.32
N VAL A 514 -9.43 7.16 -20.00
CA VAL A 514 -9.82 8.40 -20.67
C VAL A 514 -9.96 9.52 -19.65
N ILE A 515 -9.35 10.67 -19.96
CA ILE A 515 -9.41 11.91 -19.20
C ILE A 515 -10.34 12.87 -19.94
N TYR A 516 -11.33 13.37 -19.24
CA TYR A 516 -12.38 14.24 -19.76
C TYR A 516 -11.98 15.71 -19.67
N GLY A 517 -12.77 16.60 -20.25
CA GLY A 517 -12.54 18.04 -20.26
C GLY A 517 -12.62 18.65 -18.85
N ALA A 518 -12.04 19.85 -18.71
CA ALA A 518 -12.02 20.58 -17.44
C ALA A 518 -13.44 20.92 -16.95
N GLY A 519 -13.61 21.06 -15.63
CA GLY A 519 -14.92 21.37 -15.06
C GLY A 519 -15.95 20.27 -15.27
N GLN A 520 -15.50 19.01 -15.31
CA GLN A 520 -16.33 17.82 -15.55
C GLN A 520 -17.04 17.81 -16.92
N ALA A 521 -16.47 18.51 -17.92
CA ALA A 521 -17.01 18.52 -19.27
C ALA A 521 -17.02 17.11 -19.89
N LEU A 522 -18.05 16.80 -20.68
CA LEU A 522 -18.25 15.46 -21.27
C LEU A 522 -17.33 15.15 -22.46
N THR A 523 -16.51 16.11 -22.88
CA THR A 523 -15.54 15.93 -23.97
C THR A 523 -14.37 15.05 -23.53
N ARG A 524 -13.97 14.09 -24.37
CA ARG A 524 -12.78 13.26 -24.12
C ARG A 524 -11.55 14.05 -24.52
N ASN A 525 -10.76 14.46 -23.53
CA ASN A 525 -9.61 15.34 -23.72
C ASN A 525 -8.32 14.56 -24.04
N ALA A 526 -8.13 13.41 -23.41
CA ALA A 526 -7.01 12.52 -23.69
C ALA A 526 -7.36 11.06 -23.36
N CYS A 527 -6.71 10.11 -24.01
CA CYS A 527 -6.91 8.69 -23.77
C CYS A 527 -5.62 7.91 -23.97
N ALA A 528 -5.53 6.73 -23.35
CA ALA A 528 -4.45 5.78 -23.55
C ALA A 528 -4.92 4.35 -23.25
N ASN A 529 -4.36 3.36 -23.95
CA ASN A 529 -4.60 1.96 -23.60
C ASN A 529 -3.92 1.60 -22.27
N ILE A 530 -4.61 0.80 -21.46
CA ILE A 530 -4.08 0.23 -20.22
C ILE A 530 -3.50 -1.14 -20.57
N THR A 531 -2.17 -1.23 -20.56
CA THR A 531 -1.44 -2.44 -20.98
C THR A 531 -0.67 -3.06 -19.83
N LEU A 532 -0.42 -4.37 -19.90
CA LEU A 532 0.46 -5.04 -18.95
C LEU A 532 1.90 -4.56 -19.15
N LEU A 533 2.48 -3.94 -18.13
CA LEU A 533 3.90 -3.62 -18.12
C LEU A 533 4.70 -4.84 -17.67
N ARG A 534 5.55 -5.35 -18.57
CA ARG A 534 6.50 -6.41 -18.23
C ARG A 534 7.71 -5.81 -17.50
N PRO A 535 8.24 -6.49 -16.46
CA PRO A 535 9.49 -6.08 -15.83
C PRO A 535 10.62 -5.91 -16.85
N SER A 536 11.47 -4.89 -16.63
CA SER A 536 12.74 -4.77 -17.36
C SER A 536 13.71 -5.79 -16.79
N VAL A 537 14.21 -6.69 -17.63
CA VAL A 537 15.14 -7.76 -17.21
C VAL A 537 16.39 -7.72 -18.08
N GLY A 538 17.54 -7.88 -17.44
CA GLY A 538 18.85 -7.98 -18.09
C GLY A 538 19.62 -9.17 -17.57
N LYS A 539 20.42 -9.79 -18.44
CA LYS A 539 21.34 -10.87 -18.09
C LYS A 539 22.59 -10.72 -18.94
N THR A 540 23.75 -10.97 -18.34
CA THR A 540 25.01 -11.03 -19.10
C THR A 540 24.96 -12.11 -20.17
N GLY A 541 25.45 -11.77 -21.37
CA GLY A 541 25.67 -12.74 -22.44
C GLY A 541 26.97 -13.52 -22.23
N GLN A 542 27.56 -13.97 -23.34
CA GLN A 542 28.87 -14.63 -23.34
C GLN A 542 29.95 -13.72 -22.74
N TRP A 543 30.84 -14.30 -21.94
CA TRP A 543 32.03 -13.63 -21.42
C TRP A 543 33.17 -13.68 -22.43
N PHE A 544 33.93 -12.58 -22.52
CA PHE A 544 35.11 -12.43 -23.39
C PHE A 544 36.34 -12.12 -22.54
N GLY A 545 37.51 -12.58 -23.00
CA GLY A 545 38.78 -12.35 -22.32
C GLY A 545 39.68 -13.60 -22.31
N SER A 546 40.93 -13.43 -21.89
CA SER A 546 41.96 -14.47 -21.91
C SER A 546 41.80 -15.53 -20.81
N LYS A 547 40.91 -15.32 -19.83
CA LYS A 547 40.66 -16.23 -18.70
C LYS A 547 39.17 -16.51 -18.53
N GLN A 548 38.87 -17.75 -18.16
CA GLN A 548 37.51 -18.28 -18.02
C GLN A 548 36.93 -17.98 -16.64
N VAL A 549 36.54 -16.72 -16.40
CA VAL A 549 35.51 -16.45 -15.37
C VAL A 549 34.19 -16.96 -15.94
N GLU A 550 33.45 -17.71 -15.14
CA GLU A 550 32.16 -18.26 -15.52
C GLU A 550 31.08 -17.73 -14.59
N GLY A 551 29.90 -17.46 -15.13
CA GLY A 551 28.82 -16.96 -14.31
C GLY A 551 27.84 -16.05 -15.01
N GLU A 552 26.95 -15.48 -14.20
CA GLU A 552 25.86 -14.63 -14.64
C GLU A 552 25.72 -13.43 -13.71
N PHE A 553 25.41 -12.29 -14.32
CA PHE A 553 24.89 -11.11 -13.65
C PHE A 553 23.49 -10.84 -14.18
N ASN A 554 22.50 -11.04 -13.33
CA ASN A 554 21.09 -10.95 -13.65
C ASN A 554 20.49 -9.74 -12.93
N VAL A 555 19.70 -8.94 -13.65
CA VAL A 555 19.02 -7.77 -13.11
C VAL A 555 17.55 -7.76 -13.50
N SER A 556 16.69 -7.34 -12.59
CA SER A 556 15.25 -7.21 -12.83
C SER A 556 14.68 -6.01 -12.09
N GLN A 557 13.85 -5.23 -12.78
CA GLN A 557 13.16 -4.07 -12.23
C GLN A 557 11.70 -4.09 -12.72
N PRO A 558 10.70 -4.27 -11.84
CA PRO A 558 9.30 -4.33 -12.25
C PRO A 558 8.81 -3.04 -12.92
N VAL A 559 9.11 -1.88 -12.32
CA VAL A 559 8.89 -0.55 -12.90
C VAL A 559 9.92 0.42 -12.32
N GLU A 560 10.14 1.58 -12.95
CA GLU A 560 11.11 2.61 -12.50
C GLU A 560 10.79 3.30 -11.15
N LEU A 561 9.81 2.80 -10.40
CA LEU A 561 9.53 3.21 -9.03
C LEU A 561 10.08 2.22 -8.00
N ASP A 562 10.60 1.07 -8.46
CA ASP A 562 11.17 0.03 -7.64
C ASP A 562 12.71 0.04 -7.71
N PRO A 563 13.38 -0.43 -6.63
CA PRO A 563 14.77 -0.80 -6.73
C PRO A 563 14.99 -1.93 -7.74
N THR A 564 16.15 -1.93 -8.36
CA THR A 564 16.59 -3.02 -9.24
C THR A 564 17.08 -4.18 -8.39
N ALA A 565 16.50 -5.35 -8.58
CA ALA A 565 17.01 -6.60 -8.03
C ALA A 565 18.21 -7.07 -8.86
N ILE A 566 19.32 -7.36 -8.19
CA ILE A 566 20.57 -7.83 -8.78
C ILE A 566 20.85 -9.22 -8.22
N SER A 567 21.25 -10.15 -9.08
CA SER A 567 21.76 -11.47 -8.68
C SER A 567 23.08 -11.72 -9.39
N THR A 568 24.13 -11.96 -8.61
CA THR A 568 25.47 -12.29 -9.09
C THR A 568 25.75 -13.76 -8.81
N SER A 569 26.35 -14.44 -9.77
CA SER A 569 26.80 -15.83 -9.64
C SER A 569 28.07 -15.97 -10.47
N PHE A 570 29.23 -15.85 -9.84
CA PHE A 570 30.52 -15.96 -10.50
C PHE A 570 31.33 -17.10 -9.89
N THR A 571 32.06 -17.82 -10.74
CA THR A 571 32.91 -18.95 -10.40
C THR A 571 34.21 -18.88 -11.19
N LYS A 572 35.20 -19.70 -10.80
CA LYS A 572 36.53 -19.71 -11.43
C LYS A 572 37.20 -18.33 -11.38
N LEU A 573 36.95 -17.57 -10.31
CA LEU A 573 37.58 -16.26 -10.07
C LEU A 573 39.08 -16.40 -9.74
N ARG A 574 39.52 -17.58 -9.25
CA ARG A 574 40.93 -17.95 -8.99
C ARG A 574 41.67 -16.95 -8.09
N SER A 575 40.94 -16.19 -7.28
CA SER A 575 41.48 -15.14 -6.41
C SER A 575 42.31 -14.06 -7.14
N ILE A 576 42.14 -13.91 -8.46
CA ILE A 576 42.83 -12.88 -9.28
C ILE A 576 41.91 -11.73 -9.69
N CYS A 577 40.60 -11.90 -9.52
CA CYS A 577 39.58 -10.90 -9.81
C CYS A 577 39.45 -9.87 -8.68
N GLY A 578 39.22 -8.61 -9.04
CA GLY A 578 39.07 -7.46 -8.15
C GLY A 578 37.68 -6.85 -8.24
N GLY A 579 37.58 -5.68 -8.87
CA GLY A 579 36.31 -4.96 -9.05
C GLY A 579 35.50 -5.46 -10.24
N TYR A 580 34.21 -5.13 -10.28
CA TYR A 580 33.34 -5.43 -11.42
C TYR A 580 32.35 -4.30 -11.64
N HIS A 581 32.28 -3.85 -12.89
CA HIS A 581 31.65 -2.58 -13.25
C HIS A 581 30.88 -2.69 -14.57
N VAL A 582 29.78 -1.93 -14.68
CA VAL A 582 29.10 -1.67 -15.95
C VAL A 582 29.81 -0.50 -16.65
N HIS A 583 30.16 -0.68 -17.92
CA HIS A 583 30.86 0.31 -18.75
C HIS A 583 29.90 1.02 -19.70
N LEU A 584 30.36 2.10 -20.37
CA LEU A 584 29.48 2.92 -21.22
C LEU A 584 28.95 2.16 -22.43
N LEU A 585 29.81 1.45 -23.17
CA LEU A 585 29.44 0.87 -24.46
C LEU A 585 29.34 -0.66 -24.38
N PRO A 586 28.47 -1.29 -25.20
CA PRO A 586 28.39 -2.74 -25.29
C PRO A 586 29.64 -3.33 -25.98
N ILE A 587 29.86 -4.63 -25.76
CA ILE A 587 30.81 -5.40 -26.57
C ILE A 587 30.20 -5.61 -27.95
N THR A 588 30.89 -5.16 -28.99
CA THR A 588 30.47 -5.28 -30.41
C THR A 588 31.38 -6.19 -31.22
N GLN A 589 32.53 -6.58 -30.67
CA GLN A 589 33.54 -7.39 -31.34
C GLN A 589 33.85 -8.62 -30.50
N ASN A 590 33.91 -9.78 -31.15
CA ASN A 590 34.35 -11.03 -30.52
C ASN A 590 35.86 -11.21 -30.69
N THR A 591 36.64 -10.37 -30.00
CA THR A 591 38.11 -10.40 -30.02
C THR A 591 38.64 -10.59 -28.60
N PRO A 592 39.88 -11.07 -28.43
CA PRO A 592 40.52 -11.14 -27.10
C PRO A 592 40.61 -9.78 -26.41
N GLU A 593 40.59 -8.70 -27.18
CA GLU A 593 40.65 -7.30 -26.73
C GLU A 593 39.26 -6.67 -26.57
N ALA A 594 38.18 -7.45 -26.65
CA ALA A 594 36.80 -6.95 -26.58
C ALA A 594 36.51 -6.07 -25.36
N CYS A 595 37.23 -6.30 -24.25
CA CYS A 595 37.10 -5.53 -23.02
C CYS A 595 37.95 -4.24 -23.00
N ALA A 596 38.78 -3.95 -24.01
CA ALA A 596 39.71 -2.82 -23.98
C ALA A 596 39.01 -1.46 -23.83
N ASP A 597 39.65 -0.52 -23.12
CA ASP A 597 39.09 0.81 -22.84
C ASP A 597 38.73 1.59 -24.10
N ILE A 598 39.54 1.49 -25.15
CA ILE A 598 39.26 2.16 -26.42
C ILE A 598 37.92 1.73 -27.03
N LEU A 599 37.50 0.48 -26.80
CA LEU A 599 36.30 -0.13 -27.37
C LEU A 599 35.05 0.10 -26.51
N ILE A 600 35.12 -0.18 -25.20
CA ILE A 600 33.93 -0.12 -24.32
C ILE A 600 33.87 1.12 -23.43
N LYS A 601 34.93 1.95 -23.45
CA LYS A 601 35.13 3.17 -22.63
C LYS A 601 35.16 2.88 -21.12
N GLY A 602 35.12 3.94 -20.31
CA GLY A 602 35.16 3.87 -18.85
C GLY A 602 33.86 3.37 -18.20
N HIS A 603 33.80 3.52 -16.88
CA HIS A 603 32.63 3.13 -16.08
C HIS A 603 31.42 4.01 -16.37
N PHE A 604 30.23 3.41 -16.31
CA PHE A 604 29.00 4.13 -16.54
C PHE A 604 28.66 5.05 -15.34
N ASN A 605 28.92 6.35 -15.52
CA ASN A 605 28.77 7.37 -14.48
C ASN A 605 27.93 8.58 -14.98
N PRO A 606 26.62 8.39 -15.24
CA PRO A 606 25.76 9.45 -15.76
C PRO A 606 25.52 10.59 -14.76
N PHE A 607 25.79 10.35 -13.47
CA PHE A 607 25.60 11.33 -12.40
C PHE A 607 26.88 12.04 -11.95
N LEU A 608 27.98 11.87 -12.70
CA LEU A 608 29.25 12.56 -12.48
C LEU A 608 29.77 12.39 -11.04
N ILE A 609 29.61 11.19 -10.47
CA ILE A 609 30.09 10.87 -9.14
C ILE A 609 31.62 11.00 -9.10
N ASN A 610 32.12 11.78 -8.15
CA ASN A 610 33.55 11.91 -7.93
C ASN A 610 34.06 10.71 -7.13
N MET A 611 34.70 9.78 -7.81
CA MET A 611 35.21 8.53 -7.25
C MET A 611 36.23 8.73 -6.11
N THR A 612 36.96 9.86 -6.08
CA THR A 612 37.94 10.11 -5.00
C THR A 612 37.28 10.37 -3.64
N LEU A 613 35.98 10.67 -3.65
CA LEU A 613 35.16 10.87 -2.45
C LEU A 613 34.28 9.66 -2.13
N SER A 614 34.26 8.64 -3.00
CA SER A 614 33.48 7.43 -2.78
C SER A 614 34.03 6.65 -1.58
N PRO A 615 33.18 6.17 -0.66
CA PRO A 615 33.63 5.35 0.47
C PRO A 615 34.24 4.03 0.02
N SER A 616 34.94 3.34 0.92
CA SER A 616 35.47 1.99 0.65
C SER A 616 34.36 1.03 0.16
N PRO A 617 34.68 0.05 -0.71
CA PRO A 617 33.70 -0.89 -1.25
C PRO A 617 32.78 -1.52 -0.19
N GLY A 618 31.47 -1.53 -0.44
CA GLY A 618 30.43 -2.11 0.43
C GLY A 618 30.02 -1.26 1.62
N THR A 619 30.64 -0.10 1.85
CA THR A 619 30.42 0.70 3.06
C THR A 619 29.52 1.92 2.87
N GLY A 620 29.55 2.53 1.68
CA GLY A 620 28.76 3.73 1.34
C GLY A 620 27.35 3.41 0.84
N THR A 621 26.49 4.42 0.79
CA THR A 621 25.17 4.33 0.15
C THR A 621 25.28 4.25 -1.38
N VAL A 622 24.30 3.64 -2.05
CA VAL A 622 24.36 3.36 -3.50
C VAL A 622 24.45 4.62 -4.38
N ASP A 623 24.08 5.78 -3.85
CA ASP A 623 24.20 7.10 -4.48
C ASP A 623 25.61 7.71 -4.41
N LYS A 624 26.52 7.15 -3.60
CA LYS A 624 27.92 7.60 -3.45
C LYS A 624 28.90 6.93 -4.40
N TYR A 625 28.41 6.01 -5.22
CA TYR A 625 29.19 5.28 -6.22
C TYR A 625 28.67 5.59 -7.61
N GLU A 626 29.53 5.45 -8.61
CA GLU A 626 29.11 5.49 -10.00
C GLU A 626 27.97 4.48 -10.24
N VAL A 627 27.03 4.80 -11.13
CA VAL A 627 25.89 3.90 -11.40
C VAL A 627 26.38 2.49 -11.76
N GLY A 628 27.43 2.42 -12.59
CA GLY A 628 28.05 1.18 -13.01
C GLY A 628 28.99 0.53 -12.00
N ASP A 629 29.33 1.16 -10.87
CA ASP A 629 30.28 0.58 -9.90
C ASP A 629 29.61 -0.38 -8.91
N ILE A 630 29.43 -1.62 -9.35
CA ILE A 630 28.75 -2.65 -8.56
C ILE A 630 29.64 -3.11 -7.40
N SER A 631 30.95 -3.32 -7.64
CA SER A 631 31.88 -3.68 -6.57
C SER A 631 32.05 -2.61 -5.51
N GLY A 632 32.01 -1.33 -5.87
CA GLY A 632 32.03 -0.23 -4.91
C GLY A 632 30.79 -0.25 -4.02
N LYS A 633 29.61 -0.48 -4.60
CA LYS A 633 28.35 -0.55 -3.84
C LYS A 633 28.25 -1.76 -2.90
N TYR A 634 28.71 -2.93 -3.34
CA TYR A 634 28.41 -4.21 -2.68
C TYR A 634 29.63 -5.04 -2.24
N GLY A 635 30.83 -4.54 -2.47
CA GLY A 635 32.10 -5.20 -2.14
C GLY A 635 32.76 -5.89 -3.32
N THR A 636 34.07 -6.13 -3.20
CA THR A 636 34.91 -6.64 -4.29
C THR A 636 34.90 -8.19 -4.39
N LEU A 637 35.49 -8.70 -5.47
CA LEU A 637 35.73 -10.14 -5.68
C LEU A 637 37.11 -10.59 -5.19
N ALA A 638 37.91 -9.69 -4.62
CA ALA A 638 39.28 -9.97 -4.20
C ALA A 638 39.33 -11.16 -3.22
N GLY A 639 40.25 -12.09 -3.46
CA GLY A 639 40.44 -13.28 -2.64
C GLY A 639 39.39 -14.39 -2.81
N LYS A 640 38.33 -14.17 -3.61
CA LYS A 640 37.26 -15.15 -3.82
C LYS A 640 37.55 -16.06 -5.02
N ASP A 641 37.15 -17.33 -4.94
CA ASP A 641 37.08 -18.22 -6.09
C ASP A 641 35.65 -18.32 -6.68
N ALA A 642 34.65 -18.10 -5.83
CA ALA A 642 33.25 -18.02 -6.21
C ALA A 642 32.51 -16.89 -5.44
N HIS A 643 31.42 -16.38 -6.01
CA HIS A 643 30.62 -15.30 -5.46
C HIS A 643 29.15 -15.46 -5.87
N PHE A 644 28.25 -15.58 -4.90
CA PHE A 644 26.82 -15.75 -5.13
C PHE A 644 26.06 -14.81 -4.19
N GLU A 645 25.50 -13.73 -4.72
CA GLU A 645 24.84 -12.73 -3.89
C GLU A 645 23.59 -12.15 -4.57
N GLN A 646 22.71 -11.57 -3.76
CA GLN A 646 21.52 -10.85 -4.20
C GLN A 646 21.46 -9.47 -3.55
N TYR A 647 21.14 -8.45 -4.35
CA TYR A 647 21.09 -7.07 -3.91
C TYR A 647 19.83 -6.36 -4.40
N LEU A 648 19.48 -5.26 -3.75
CA LEU A 648 18.50 -4.28 -4.21
C LEU A 648 19.21 -2.93 -4.35
N ASP A 649 19.07 -2.30 -5.52
CA ASP A 649 19.73 -1.04 -5.85
C ASP A 649 18.69 0.00 -6.33
N SER A 650 18.46 1.05 -5.53
CA SER A 650 17.60 2.17 -5.89
C SER A 650 18.25 3.18 -6.85
N ASN A 651 19.53 2.98 -7.20
CA ASN A 651 20.34 3.84 -8.06
C ASN A 651 20.99 3.04 -9.22
N LEU A 652 20.38 1.94 -9.66
CA LEU A 652 20.77 1.15 -10.84
C LEU A 652 19.60 0.99 -11.82
N PRO A 653 19.29 2.02 -12.62
CA PRO A 653 18.11 2.02 -13.49
C PRO A 653 18.18 0.98 -14.62
N LEU A 654 17.06 0.32 -14.92
CA LEU A 654 16.92 -0.56 -16.11
C LEU A 654 16.09 0.06 -17.24
N SER A 655 15.51 1.24 -17.03
CA SER A 655 14.74 1.96 -18.04
C SER A 655 15.12 3.45 -18.09
N GLY A 656 14.66 4.13 -19.15
CA GLY A 656 14.98 5.54 -19.39
C GLY A 656 16.41 5.76 -19.91
N PRO A 657 16.85 7.03 -19.99
CA PRO A 657 18.11 7.40 -20.65
C PRO A 657 19.36 6.86 -19.94
N TYR A 658 19.25 6.54 -18.66
CA TYR A 658 20.37 6.03 -17.86
C TYR A 658 20.32 4.53 -17.63
N SER A 659 19.48 3.78 -18.35
CA SER A 659 19.44 2.33 -18.26
C SER A 659 20.83 1.72 -18.41
N ILE A 660 21.13 0.72 -17.57
CA ILE A 660 22.33 -0.13 -17.71
C ILE A 660 22.16 -1.26 -18.73
N LEU A 661 20.95 -1.48 -19.25
CA LEU A 661 20.71 -2.48 -20.28
C LEU A 661 21.44 -2.10 -21.58
N ARG A 662 21.89 -3.11 -22.33
CA ARG A 662 22.69 -2.96 -23.57
C ARG A 662 24.05 -2.26 -23.36
N ARG A 663 24.60 -2.37 -22.15
CA ARG A 663 25.99 -2.01 -21.82
C ARG A 663 26.82 -3.28 -21.59
N SER A 664 28.12 -3.12 -21.37
CA SER A 664 29.01 -4.21 -21.02
C SER A 664 29.24 -4.27 -19.50
N LEU A 665 29.42 -5.47 -18.97
CA LEU A 665 29.89 -5.71 -17.61
C LEU A 665 31.31 -6.26 -17.69
N VAL A 666 32.24 -5.71 -16.91
CA VAL A 666 33.65 -6.12 -16.89
C VAL A 666 34.01 -6.55 -15.48
N ILE A 667 34.66 -7.71 -15.36
CA ILE A 667 35.32 -8.16 -14.13
C ILE A 667 36.81 -7.88 -14.31
N HIS A 668 37.34 -7.00 -13.46
CA HIS A 668 38.72 -6.53 -13.51
C HIS A 668 39.63 -7.45 -12.69
N TYR A 669 40.93 -7.44 -13.00
CA TYR A 669 41.95 -8.00 -12.13
C TYR A 669 42.10 -7.17 -10.84
N ILE A 670 42.76 -7.73 -9.81
CA ILE A 670 43.03 -7.04 -8.53
C ILE A 670 43.78 -5.71 -8.74
N ASN A 671 44.66 -5.63 -9.75
CA ASN A 671 45.40 -4.41 -10.08
C ASN A 671 44.57 -3.38 -10.89
N GLY A 672 43.29 -3.64 -11.16
CA GLY A 672 42.40 -2.77 -11.92
C GLY A 672 42.54 -2.88 -13.45
N SER A 673 43.38 -3.77 -13.96
CA SER A 673 43.42 -4.08 -15.40
C SER A 673 42.23 -4.94 -15.82
N ARG A 674 41.93 -4.96 -17.12
CA ARG A 674 40.77 -5.64 -17.72
C ARG A 674 41.10 -7.03 -18.26
#